data_AF-A0A9N8RPC7-F1
#
_entry.id   AF-A0A9N8RPC7-F1
#
_cell.length_a   1.000
_cell.length_b   1.000
_cell.length_c   1.000
_cell.angle_alpha   90.00
_cell.angle_beta   90.00
_cell.angle_gamma   90.00
#
_symmetry.space_group_name_H-M   'P 1'
#
loop_
_entity.id
_entity.type
_entity.pdbx_description
1 polymer ?
#
loop_
_entity_poly.entity_id
_entity_poly.type
_entity_poly.pdbx_seq_one_letter_code
_entity_poly.pdbx_strand_id
1 'polypeptide(L)'
;MSPLWVRRLCIRVVDSLYGSFLYLPLAILFLKRSVTGFGTGEWDESQIPKLDGKVAVVTGGNAGIGYYTVKHLASRGAKVYLGARSESRAKAAIKRLLEENPLIPQENVVWLRLDLANQSQVVDAAVELQSKEQRLDILVNNAGIDPYDYIRTADGFEMTMAVKYTNPAAAAQEESDVRVITVGSLLFFQKVSSSGEAYSSPTNQFTSPKDLDDPCASPGWENSCLGQAMRYGTTKLANVLFASELQRRMDEEDANIISLSLNPGTVRTDGAANVMPFMVRPLVRFLFTAPERGADTSLFAATAEEIKENSERWKGRYLDGPGRIKVPSLRARDAVAGRNLWNITEAAVYHIYLIKAVKLRTNKQHKQHMDMISGNVLAVINHILVAIRRVQVDGPEEHHDAEGKALTGGLSEGFVAATNGGATGNSWPSNGTEHVDSSILLLRISVTCPSATVPCNPSHTMSVLQTELPSLSGKTCLITGGAGGLGKAIAIAFLKAGSNVVICDINEERVKQTSAELEGMGSLLAKTVDITKLSEVQQLFDDISSKFVKLDILINNAAIMDRFEPVGDVDPELWDRVLAVNLTAPLLLSKLAVQGMLLQENTNGSIINIASGSAKAGWLAGKHPITMQTLKHGLIGLTKSTAAFYGTKGIRCNALMLGIIGGTNLNDAFQNGVHPEGRQKLGEILSGVRPLPCDVKDIAELCVSLATGPGWNVVNGAVIAVDRGWTSINLPLPVVTAYLSGYSNLLLNHTWYCHYTNMEVADPSRAPPEYKDVAWIADTCKLLMGIGWTTNYVGMIYKSLKDETYAMALMALCCNFAWELTYALIYPFGSDLEMYVHFSGLMLNCGVMYTAVKNAHREWGHSPLVLRNLPLIFIICVSGFMSGHVALAAQVGPSLAQAWSAYGCQLLLSVGGLCQLLCRGHSRGASYFLWFSRFFGSLVLVPQDILRYKYWRADHEYMGSPLYIWFVCIFLLLDGSYGICLWYVRRFERQTAVAHKKKK
;
A
#
# COMPACT_ATOMS: atom_id res chain seq x y z
N MET A 1 -36.62 0.49 -3.68
CA MET A 1 -35.57 0.94 -2.72
C MET A 1 -34.23 0.48 -3.25
N SER A 2 -33.15 1.28 -3.17
CA SER A 2 -31.89 0.92 -3.84
C SER A 2 -31.07 -0.12 -3.04
N PRO A 3 -30.32 -1.04 -3.71
CA PRO A 3 -29.47 -2.03 -3.05
C PRO A 3 -28.42 -1.42 -2.11
N LEU A 4 -27.96 -0.21 -2.42
CA LEU A 4 -27.03 0.58 -1.60
C LEU A 4 -27.55 0.88 -0.19
N TRP A 5 -28.87 1.08 -0.03
CA TRP A 5 -29.45 1.41 1.28
C TRP A 5 -29.52 0.18 2.18
N VAL A 6 -29.91 -0.97 1.63
CA VAL A 6 -29.90 -2.26 2.32
C VAL A 6 -28.47 -2.64 2.71
N ARG A 7 -27.50 -2.49 1.80
CA ARG A 7 -26.07 -2.73 2.08
C ARG A 7 -25.56 -1.86 3.24
N ARG A 8 -25.88 -0.56 3.26
CA ARG A 8 -25.49 0.36 4.35
C ARG A 8 -26.17 0.02 5.68
N LEU A 9 -27.43 -0.42 5.66
CA LEU A 9 -28.15 -0.86 6.86
C LEU A 9 -27.55 -2.16 7.43
N CYS A 10 -27.31 -3.16 6.58
CA CYS A 10 -26.67 -4.41 6.98
C CYS A 10 -25.27 -4.18 7.57
N ILE A 11 -24.45 -3.29 6.97
CA ILE A 11 -23.13 -2.93 7.53
C ILE A 11 -23.28 -2.33 8.94
N ARG A 12 -24.18 -1.36 9.15
CA ARG A 12 -24.40 -0.75 10.48
C ARG A 12 -24.94 -1.72 11.53
N VAL A 13 -25.80 -2.66 11.13
CA VAL A 13 -26.33 -3.70 12.01
C VAL A 13 -25.25 -4.72 12.37
N VAL A 14 -24.43 -5.15 11.40
CA VAL A 14 -23.28 -6.03 11.64
C VAL A 14 -22.27 -5.35 12.56
N ASP A 15 -21.84 -4.11 12.29
CA ASP A 15 -20.92 -3.36 13.16
C ASP A 15 -21.46 -3.19 14.59
N SER A 16 -22.75 -2.90 14.76
CA SER A 16 -23.37 -2.76 16.09
C SER A 16 -23.40 -4.08 16.87
N LEU A 17 -23.59 -5.21 16.18
CA LEU A 17 -23.59 -6.55 16.80
C LEU A 17 -22.16 -7.02 17.09
N TYR A 18 -21.23 -6.83 16.16
CA TYR A 18 -19.79 -7.13 16.32
C TYR A 18 -19.22 -6.35 17.50
N GLY A 19 -19.51 -5.04 17.56
CA GLY A 19 -19.15 -4.11 18.64
C GLY A 19 -19.99 -4.23 19.92
N SER A 20 -20.83 -5.25 20.07
CA SER A 20 -21.55 -5.52 21.33
C SER A 20 -21.20 -6.90 21.90
N PHE A 21 -21.11 -7.94 21.06
CA PHE A 21 -20.89 -9.31 21.53
C PHE A 21 -19.43 -9.65 21.86
N LEU A 22 -18.44 -8.98 21.25
CA LEU A 22 -17.02 -9.21 21.55
C LEU A 22 -16.53 -8.50 22.82
N TYR A 23 -17.05 -7.32 23.15
CA TYR A 23 -16.44 -6.52 24.23
C TYR A 23 -16.75 -7.02 25.64
N LEU A 24 -17.95 -7.57 25.88
CA LEU A 24 -18.35 -7.97 27.24
C LEU A 24 -17.56 -9.19 27.78
N PRO A 25 -17.36 -10.30 27.03
CA PRO A 25 -16.58 -11.44 27.53
C PRO A 25 -15.09 -11.15 27.64
N LEU A 26 -14.56 -10.33 26.72
CA LEU A 26 -13.14 -9.99 26.71
C LEU A 26 -12.78 -8.97 27.80
N ALA A 27 -13.64 -7.99 28.11
CA ALA A 27 -13.45 -7.13 29.29
C ALA A 27 -13.32 -7.95 30.59
N ILE A 28 -14.08 -9.04 30.73
CA ILE A 28 -14.03 -9.94 31.89
C ILE A 28 -12.72 -10.77 31.90
N LEU A 29 -12.25 -11.28 30.75
CA LEU A 29 -10.98 -12.00 30.66
C LEU A 29 -9.74 -11.10 30.88
N PHE A 30 -9.82 -9.81 30.55
CA PHE A 30 -8.71 -8.87 30.73
C PHE A 30 -8.53 -8.37 32.18
N LEU A 31 -9.52 -8.53 33.07
CA LEU A 31 -9.42 -8.22 34.51
C LEU A 31 -8.18 -8.83 35.18
N LYS A 32 -7.68 -9.97 34.67
CA LYS A 32 -6.53 -10.70 35.24
C LYS A 32 -5.16 -10.17 34.80
N ARG A 33 -5.08 -9.27 33.81
CA ARG A 33 -3.79 -8.77 33.25
C ARG A 33 -3.55 -7.28 33.48
N SER A 34 -4.59 -6.46 33.67
CA SER A 34 -4.44 -5.05 34.06
C SER A 34 -3.76 -4.89 35.43
N VAL A 35 -3.86 -5.90 36.30
CA VAL A 35 -3.26 -5.94 37.64
C VAL A 35 -1.73 -6.15 37.60
N THR A 36 -1.16 -6.58 36.46
CA THR A 36 0.27 -6.95 36.35
C THR A 36 1.09 -6.06 35.41
N GLY A 37 0.58 -4.88 35.03
CA GLY A 37 1.28 -3.93 34.13
C GLY A 37 2.17 -2.90 34.84
N PHE A 38 1.83 -2.56 36.09
CA PHE A 38 2.63 -1.65 36.91
C PHE A 38 3.76 -2.43 37.58
N GLY A 39 5.00 -2.06 37.26
CA GLY A 39 6.18 -2.60 37.91
C GLY A 39 6.19 -2.18 39.38
N THR A 40 6.69 -3.05 40.25
CA THR A 40 6.75 -2.85 41.70
C THR A 40 8.01 -2.06 42.11
N GLY A 41 8.23 -0.89 41.49
CA GLY A 41 9.37 0.01 41.75
C GLY A 41 9.80 0.79 40.49
N GLU A 42 10.51 1.93 40.55
CA GLU A 42 10.96 2.72 41.73
C GLU A 42 10.87 4.25 41.50
N TRP A 43 10.40 4.71 40.33
CA TRP A 43 10.44 6.13 39.92
C TRP A 43 9.10 6.87 40.13
N ASP A 44 9.16 8.10 40.65
CA ASP A 44 8.00 8.98 40.86
C ASP A 44 8.31 10.48 40.65
N GLU A 45 7.28 11.34 40.78
CA GLU A 45 7.39 12.80 40.63
C GLU A 45 8.33 13.49 41.64
N SER A 46 8.70 12.83 42.73
CA SER A 46 9.63 13.39 43.73
C SER A 46 11.07 13.40 43.21
N GLN A 47 11.40 12.49 42.30
CA GLN A 47 12.72 12.29 41.69
C GLN A 47 13.00 13.19 40.48
N ILE A 48 12.05 14.05 40.09
CA ILE A 48 12.28 15.05 39.05
C ILE A 48 13.30 16.10 39.58
N PRO A 49 14.46 16.31 38.94
CA PRO A 49 15.43 17.30 39.38
C PRO A 49 14.89 18.73 39.26
N LYS A 50 15.64 19.72 39.76
CA LYS A 50 15.33 21.13 39.47
C LYS A 50 15.61 21.42 38.00
N LEU A 51 14.68 22.16 37.38
CA LEU A 51 14.67 22.52 35.97
C LEU A 51 14.76 24.05 35.78
N ASP A 52 15.29 24.76 36.78
CA ASP A 52 15.47 26.20 36.75
C ASP A 52 16.25 26.64 35.49
N GLY A 53 15.67 27.54 34.69
CA GLY A 53 16.26 28.02 33.44
C GLY A 53 16.11 27.07 32.23
N LYS A 54 15.45 25.92 32.37
CA LYS A 54 15.12 25.01 31.25
C LYS A 54 13.86 25.46 30.52
N VAL A 55 13.87 25.37 29.19
CA VAL A 55 12.70 25.67 28.35
C VAL A 55 12.06 24.37 27.83
N ALA A 56 10.76 24.23 28.00
CA ALA A 56 10.00 23.05 27.59
C ALA A 56 8.81 23.40 26.69
N VAL A 57 8.45 22.51 25.76
CA VAL A 57 7.24 22.57 24.94
C VAL A 57 6.44 21.28 25.14
N VAL A 58 5.16 21.39 25.49
CA VAL A 58 4.26 20.24 25.64
C VAL A 58 3.07 20.40 24.70
N THR A 59 3.01 19.58 23.66
CA THR A 59 1.90 19.62 22.70
C THR A 59 0.65 18.98 23.30
N GLY A 60 -0.50 19.63 23.18
CA GLY A 60 -1.74 19.17 23.81
C GLY A 60 -1.78 19.34 25.33
N GLY A 61 -0.98 20.25 25.89
CA GLY A 61 -0.80 20.44 27.34
C GLY A 61 -2.02 20.97 28.10
N ASN A 62 -3.16 21.24 27.44
CA ASN A 62 -4.35 21.81 28.09
C ASN A 62 -5.26 20.77 28.79
N ALA A 63 -4.99 19.47 28.68
CA ALA A 63 -5.81 18.39 29.24
C ALA A 63 -5.05 17.05 29.35
N GLY A 64 -5.61 16.09 30.08
CA GLY A 64 -5.10 14.72 30.13
C GLY A 64 -3.65 14.62 30.60
N ILE A 65 -2.89 13.70 30.01
CA ILE A 65 -1.46 13.47 30.32
C ILE A 65 -0.65 14.76 30.19
N GLY A 66 -0.82 15.49 29.08
CA GLY A 66 -0.10 16.74 28.81
C GLY A 66 -0.29 17.81 29.88
N TYR A 67 -1.48 17.91 30.50
CA TYR A 67 -1.71 18.84 31.61
C TYR A 67 -0.82 18.53 32.82
N TYR A 68 -0.74 17.25 33.20
CA TYR A 68 0.12 16.84 34.31
C TYR A 68 1.60 16.96 33.93
N THR A 69 2.00 16.66 32.70
CA THR A 69 3.37 16.92 32.23
C THR A 69 3.74 18.41 32.34
N VAL A 70 2.86 19.35 31.94
CA VAL A 70 3.09 20.80 32.14
C VAL A 70 3.18 21.15 33.64
N LYS A 71 2.25 20.65 34.47
CA LYS A 71 2.23 20.88 35.93
C LYS A 71 3.58 20.51 36.55
N HIS A 72 4.08 19.30 36.35
CA HIS A 72 5.29 18.82 37.04
C HIS A 72 6.57 19.47 36.50
N LEU A 73 6.67 19.78 35.21
CA LEU A 73 7.81 20.53 34.66
C LEU A 73 7.85 21.97 35.23
N ALA A 74 6.71 22.67 35.21
CA ALA A 74 6.63 24.05 35.71
C ALA A 74 6.82 24.14 37.24
N SER A 75 6.31 23.16 37.99
CA SER A 75 6.52 23.03 39.46
C SER A 75 7.99 22.86 39.85
N ARG A 76 8.85 22.46 38.90
CA ARG A 76 10.27 22.22 39.10
C ARG A 76 11.17 23.33 38.55
N GLY A 77 10.58 24.44 38.09
CA GLY A 77 11.33 25.64 37.65
C GLY A 77 11.47 25.80 36.13
N ALA A 78 10.97 24.85 35.33
CA ALA A 78 11.01 24.98 33.87
C ALA A 78 10.02 26.04 33.36
N LYS A 79 10.40 26.75 32.30
CA LYS A 79 9.49 27.60 31.52
C LYS A 79 8.82 26.75 30.45
N VAL A 80 7.51 26.53 30.57
CA VAL A 80 6.75 25.57 29.76
C VAL A 80 5.79 26.26 28.79
N TYR A 81 6.01 26.04 27.51
CA TYR A 81 5.10 26.39 26.42
C TYR A 81 4.02 25.31 26.26
N LEU A 82 2.81 25.63 26.71
CA LEU A 82 1.62 24.80 26.61
C LEU A 82 1.01 24.94 25.20
N GLY A 83 1.31 23.97 24.33
CA GLY A 83 0.82 23.93 22.96
C GLY A 83 -0.64 23.53 22.88
N ALA A 84 -1.52 24.42 22.42
CA ALA A 84 -2.94 24.13 22.26
C ALA A 84 -3.64 24.97 21.18
N ARG A 85 -4.63 24.36 20.52
CA ARG A 85 -5.43 24.96 19.43
C ARG A 85 -6.37 26.08 19.89
N SER A 86 -6.92 25.95 21.08
CA SER A 86 -7.99 26.80 21.62
C SER A 86 -7.45 27.65 22.76
N GLU A 87 -7.38 28.96 22.52
CA GLU A 87 -6.94 29.95 23.49
C GLU A 87 -7.73 29.88 24.80
N SER A 88 -9.06 29.77 24.72
CA SER A 88 -9.92 29.71 25.90
C SER A 88 -9.67 28.47 26.74
N ARG A 89 -9.45 27.30 26.12
CA ARG A 89 -9.08 26.06 26.82
C ARG A 89 -7.67 26.12 27.39
N ALA A 90 -6.72 26.73 26.67
CA ALA A 90 -5.36 26.91 27.14
C ALA A 90 -5.32 27.84 28.36
N LYS A 91 -5.92 29.03 28.28
CA LYS A 91 -6.00 29.99 29.39
C LYS A 91 -6.75 29.44 30.60
N ALA A 92 -7.82 28.66 30.38
CA ALA A 92 -8.51 27.96 31.48
C ALA A 92 -7.63 26.91 32.16
N ALA A 93 -6.84 26.14 31.40
CA ALA A 93 -5.88 25.18 31.95
C ALA A 93 -4.74 25.86 32.70
N ILE A 94 -4.16 26.94 32.15
CA ILE A 94 -3.10 27.72 32.82
C ILE A 94 -3.62 28.32 34.12
N LYS A 95 -4.78 28.97 34.09
CA LYS A 95 -5.42 29.53 35.29
C LYS A 95 -5.59 28.46 36.37
N ARG A 96 -6.18 27.31 36.01
CA ARG A 96 -6.38 26.18 36.93
C ARG A 96 -5.05 25.67 37.51
N LEU A 97 -4.02 25.54 36.67
CA LEU A 97 -2.71 25.04 37.09
C LEU A 97 -2.04 25.98 38.10
N LEU A 98 -2.14 27.30 37.90
CA LEU A 98 -1.60 28.30 38.83
C LEU A 98 -2.43 28.40 40.13
N GLU A 99 -3.76 28.25 40.05
CA GLU A 99 -4.64 28.15 41.23
C GLU A 99 -4.36 26.88 42.05
N GLU A 100 -4.10 25.74 41.40
CA GLU A 100 -3.73 24.48 42.04
C GLU A 100 -2.30 24.48 42.60
N ASN A 101 -1.40 25.31 42.06
CA ASN A 101 0.03 25.31 42.41
C ASN A 101 0.60 26.76 42.49
N PRO A 102 0.30 27.53 43.56
CA PRO A 102 0.63 28.96 43.66
C PRO A 102 2.13 29.29 43.69
N LEU A 103 3.00 28.28 43.84
CA LEU A 103 4.46 28.43 43.81
C LEU A 103 5.03 28.50 42.38
N ILE A 104 4.23 28.19 41.36
CA ILE A 104 4.63 28.29 39.96
C ILE A 104 4.53 29.76 39.53
N PRO A 105 5.63 30.41 39.10
CA PRO A 105 5.56 31.76 38.53
C PRO A 105 4.66 31.78 37.30
N GLN A 106 3.80 32.80 37.17
CA GLN A 106 2.84 32.87 36.06
C GLN A 106 3.55 32.96 34.69
N GLU A 107 4.71 33.59 34.66
CA GLU A 107 5.62 33.70 33.51
C GLU A 107 6.22 32.36 33.06
N ASN A 108 6.20 31.33 33.91
CA ASN A 108 6.72 30.00 33.60
C ASN A 108 5.73 29.12 32.82
N VAL A 109 4.47 29.55 32.61
CA VAL A 109 3.50 28.77 31.80
C VAL A 109 2.86 29.63 30.73
N VAL A 110 3.35 29.48 29.50
CA VAL A 110 2.96 30.30 28.35
C VAL A 110 2.09 29.49 27.40
N TRP A 111 0.96 30.05 26.95
CA TRP A 111 0.20 29.42 25.86
C TRP A 111 0.91 29.59 24.53
N LEU A 112 1.17 28.47 23.84
CA LEU A 112 1.62 28.44 22.45
C LEU A 112 0.45 28.04 21.55
N ARG A 113 0.11 28.90 20.58
CA ARG A 113 -0.94 28.59 19.60
C ARG A 113 -0.44 27.52 18.64
N LEU A 114 -0.91 26.29 18.83
CA LEU A 114 -0.44 25.13 18.06
C LEU A 114 -1.61 24.26 17.59
N ASP A 115 -1.74 24.12 16.27
CA ASP A 115 -2.65 23.18 15.62
C ASP A 115 -1.90 22.23 14.68
N LEU A 116 -1.66 21.01 15.14
CA LEU A 116 -0.97 19.97 14.36
C LEU A 116 -1.76 19.53 13.11
N ALA A 117 -3.06 19.84 13.01
CA ALA A 117 -3.83 19.62 11.78
C ALA A 117 -3.51 20.63 10.67
N ASN A 118 -2.68 21.64 10.95
CA ASN A 118 -2.34 22.75 10.05
C ASN A 118 -0.84 23.01 10.10
N GLN A 119 -0.09 22.49 9.14
CA GLN A 119 1.38 22.54 9.15
C GLN A 119 1.92 23.97 9.04
N SER A 120 1.16 24.90 8.47
CA SER A 120 1.51 26.32 8.48
C SER A 120 1.53 26.89 9.91
N GLN A 121 0.53 26.59 10.75
CA GLN A 121 0.50 27.03 12.16
C GLN A 121 1.58 26.33 13.00
N VAL A 122 1.96 25.10 12.64
CA VAL A 122 3.10 24.40 13.25
C VAL A 122 4.41 25.16 13.02
N VAL A 123 4.64 25.66 11.80
CA VAL A 123 5.80 26.53 11.50
C VAL A 123 5.69 27.90 12.22
N ASP A 124 4.50 28.51 12.31
CA ASP A 124 4.33 29.77 13.05
C ASP A 124 4.70 29.61 14.53
N ALA A 125 4.26 28.52 15.16
CA ALA A 125 4.57 28.23 16.56
C ALA A 125 6.07 28.02 16.81
N ALA A 126 6.78 27.38 15.87
CA ALA A 126 8.24 27.22 15.94
C ALA A 126 8.99 28.56 15.80
N VAL A 127 8.56 29.42 14.87
CA VAL A 127 9.12 30.78 14.69
C VAL A 127 8.80 31.66 15.90
N GLU A 128 7.58 31.57 16.46
CA GLU A 128 7.20 32.29 17.67
C GLU A 128 8.07 31.89 18.87
N LEU A 129 8.31 30.58 19.06
CA LEU A 129 9.18 30.07 20.11
C LEU A 129 10.63 30.58 19.92
N GLN A 130 11.19 30.46 18.71
CA GLN A 130 12.55 30.94 18.40
C GLN A 130 12.68 32.47 18.56
N SER A 131 11.61 33.23 18.39
CA SER A 131 11.61 34.69 18.61
C SER A 131 11.62 35.08 20.09
N LYS A 132 11.23 34.17 20.99
CA LYS A 132 11.04 34.40 22.43
C LYS A 132 12.09 33.73 23.30
N GLU A 133 12.63 32.59 22.86
CA GLU A 133 13.58 31.77 23.61
C GLU A 133 14.82 31.50 22.76
N GLN A 134 15.99 31.56 23.40
CA GLN A 134 17.27 31.22 22.76
C GLN A 134 17.61 29.72 22.83
N ARG A 135 16.82 28.93 23.56
CA ARG A 135 17.04 27.50 23.80
C ARG A 135 15.72 26.73 23.88
N LEU A 136 15.78 25.43 23.62
CA LEU A 136 14.72 24.46 23.91
C LEU A 136 15.40 23.22 24.52
N ASP A 137 14.98 22.80 25.72
CA ASP A 137 15.58 21.67 26.43
C ASP A 137 14.68 20.41 26.41
N ILE A 138 13.35 20.59 26.38
CA ILE A 138 12.40 19.46 26.46
C ILE A 138 11.28 19.67 25.44
N LEU A 139 11.08 18.71 24.53
CA LEU A 139 9.96 18.67 23.59
C LEU A 139 9.12 17.41 23.82
N VAL A 140 7.88 17.59 24.29
CA VAL A 140 6.93 16.49 24.54
C VAL A 140 5.84 16.48 23.47
N ASN A 141 5.97 15.55 22.52
CA ASN A 141 5.01 15.28 21.46
C ASN A 141 3.88 14.40 22.03
N ASN A 142 2.97 15.04 22.79
CA ASN A 142 1.86 14.40 23.51
C ASN A 142 0.49 14.57 22.82
N ALA A 143 0.33 15.58 21.97
CA ALA A 143 -0.95 15.88 21.32
C ALA A 143 -1.49 14.71 20.48
N GLY A 144 -2.82 14.62 20.44
CA GLY A 144 -3.52 13.63 19.62
C GLY A 144 -5.03 13.80 19.69
N ILE A 145 -5.71 13.21 18.71
CA ILE A 145 -7.17 13.02 18.69
C ILE A 145 -7.50 11.54 18.79
N ASP A 146 -8.72 11.19 19.17
CA ASP A 146 -9.20 9.81 19.09
C ASP A 146 -9.39 9.37 17.62
N PRO A 147 -9.40 8.06 17.32
CA PRO A 147 -9.71 7.60 15.97
C PRO A 147 -11.18 7.90 15.65
N TYR A 148 -11.41 8.75 14.66
CA TYR A 148 -12.72 9.10 14.15
C TYR A 148 -12.84 8.68 12.66
N ASP A 149 -13.93 9.11 12.03
CA ASP A 149 -14.14 8.96 10.58
C ASP A 149 -12.91 9.45 9.78
N TYR A 150 -12.65 8.78 8.65
CA TYR A 150 -11.60 9.17 7.71
C TYR A 150 -11.91 10.57 7.15
N ILE A 151 -11.08 11.54 7.55
CA ILE A 151 -11.19 12.96 7.21
C ILE A 151 -9.78 13.42 6.81
N ARG A 152 -9.69 14.27 5.78
CA ARG A 152 -8.43 14.90 5.38
C ARG A 152 -8.24 16.27 6.01
N THR A 153 -7.00 16.64 6.30
CA THR A 153 -6.63 18.02 6.62
C THR A 153 -6.64 18.90 5.37
N ALA A 154 -6.56 20.22 5.56
CA ALA A 154 -6.39 21.16 4.45
C ALA A 154 -5.07 20.94 3.68
N ASP A 155 -4.06 20.38 4.34
CA ASP A 155 -2.75 20.05 3.78
C ASP A 155 -2.73 18.68 3.07
N GLY A 156 -3.86 17.94 3.06
CA GLY A 156 -4.04 16.70 2.28
C GLY A 156 -3.69 15.39 3.00
N PHE A 157 -3.23 15.45 4.25
CA PHE A 157 -2.97 14.27 5.09
C PHE A 157 -4.25 13.71 5.72
N GLU A 158 -4.25 12.46 6.14
CA GLU A 158 -5.30 11.93 7.01
C GLU A 158 -5.22 12.61 8.40
N MET A 159 -6.38 12.97 8.95
CA MET A 159 -6.49 13.82 10.16
C MET A 159 -5.82 13.20 11.39
N THR A 160 -5.92 11.88 11.58
CA THR A 160 -5.28 11.17 12.69
C THR A 160 -3.76 11.18 12.55
N MET A 161 -3.25 10.96 11.34
CA MET A 161 -1.82 11.03 11.00
C MET A 161 -1.27 12.44 11.20
N ALA A 162 -1.93 13.47 10.67
CA ALA A 162 -1.51 14.86 10.86
C ALA A 162 -1.42 15.26 12.35
N VAL A 163 -2.46 14.95 13.13
CA VAL A 163 -2.53 15.43 14.52
C VAL A 163 -1.68 14.61 15.49
N LYS A 164 -1.29 13.37 15.16
CA LYS A 164 -0.48 12.50 16.05
C LYS A 164 0.99 12.36 15.67
N TYR A 165 1.34 12.63 14.41
CA TYR A 165 2.65 12.28 13.84
C TYR A 165 3.38 13.46 13.19
N THR A 166 2.73 14.31 12.37
CA THR A 166 3.47 15.41 11.69
C THR A 166 3.90 16.48 12.69
N ASN A 167 5.21 16.55 12.94
CA ASN A 167 5.81 17.27 14.05
C ASN A 167 6.77 18.37 13.56
N PRO A 168 6.84 19.55 14.21
CA PRO A 168 7.90 20.51 13.92
C PRO A 168 9.26 19.96 14.37
N ALA A 169 10.25 20.05 13.49
CA ALA A 169 11.65 20.09 13.94
C ALA A 169 11.92 21.48 14.52
N ALA A 170 12.47 21.53 15.74
CA ALA A 170 12.83 22.76 16.43
C ALA A 170 14.35 22.81 16.65
N ALA A 171 14.90 24.02 16.61
CA ALA A 171 16.32 24.30 16.75
C ALA A 171 16.88 23.81 18.09
N ALA A 172 17.98 23.06 18.03
CA ALA A 172 18.89 22.86 19.15
C ALA A 172 20.15 23.71 18.97
N GLN A 173 20.79 24.09 20.06
CA GLN A 173 22.15 24.66 20.07
C GLN A 173 23.17 23.59 20.47
N GLU A 174 24.43 23.80 20.08
CA GLU A 174 25.56 22.90 20.29
C GLU A 174 25.81 22.54 21.78
N GLU A 175 25.38 23.40 22.72
CA GLU A 175 25.47 23.17 24.18
C GLU A 175 24.13 22.74 24.84
N SER A 176 23.08 22.41 24.08
CA SER A 176 21.75 22.11 24.64
C SER A 176 21.47 20.60 24.75
N ASP A 177 21.27 20.11 25.98
CA ASP A 177 20.82 18.74 26.30
C ASP A 177 19.33 18.52 25.88
N VAL A 178 19.01 18.52 24.59
CA VAL A 178 17.60 18.49 24.16
C VAL A 178 17.00 17.09 24.27
N ARG A 179 15.87 16.96 24.95
CA ARG A 179 15.10 15.71 25.07
C ARG A 179 13.84 15.78 24.22
N VAL A 180 13.75 14.93 23.19
CA VAL A 180 12.58 14.82 22.30
C VAL A 180 11.81 13.54 22.63
N ILE A 181 10.53 13.69 22.98
CA ILE A 181 9.76 12.62 23.62
C ILE A 181 8.45 12.42 22.88
N THR A 182 8.29 11.25 22.28
CA THR A 182 7.14 10.97 21.41
C THR A 182 6.20 9.96 22.05
N VAL A 183 4.99 10.41 22.38
CA VAL A 183 4.01 9.59 23.11
C VAL A 183 3.28 8.66 22.13
N GLY A 184 3.73 7.41 22.07
CA GLY A 184 2.92 6.28 21.61
C GLY A 184 1.74 6.05 22.57
N SER A 185 0.63 5.46 22.12
CA SER A 185 -0.48 5.13 23.02
C SER A 185 -1.24 3.92 22.51
N LEU A 186 -1.77 3.10 23.42
CA LEU A 186 -2.48 1.85 23.07
C LEU A 186 -3.84 2.11 22.40
N LEU A 187 -4.34 1.13 21.64
CA LEU A 187 -5.78 0.95 21.40
C LEU A 187 -6.31 -0.14 22.32
N PHE A 188 -7.53 0.04 22.82
CA PHE A 188 -8.16 -0.94 23.71
C PHE A 188 -8.73 -2.16 22.97
N PHE A 189 -8.74 -2.16 21.62
CA PHE A 189 -9.36 -3.19 20.78
C PHE A 189 -8.39 -4.30 20.35
N GLN A 190 -7.96 -5.09 21.35
CA GLN A 190 -7.56 -6.50 21.27
C GLN A 190 -6.25 -6.98 20.58
N LYS A 191 -5.65 -7.94 21.31
CA LYS A 191 -4.74 -9.03 20.95
C LYS A 191 -3.24 -8.75 20.70
N VAL A 192 -2.47 -8.99 21.77
CA VAL A 192 -1.17 -9.70 21.78
C VAL A 192 -0.07 -9.11 20.88
N SER A 193 0.13 -7.80 20.96
CA SER A 193 1.49 -7.31 21.10
C SER A 193 1.49 -6.02 21.93
N SER A 194 2.43 -5.99 22.87
CA SER A 194 3.16 -4.85 23.40
C SER A 194 2.53 -3.44 23.48
N SER A 195 1.97 -2.91 22.39
CA SER A 195 1.97 -1.48 22.10
C SER A 195 1.15 -1.15 20.84
N GLY A 196 0.65 0.08 20.72
CA GLY A 196 -0.39 0.44 19.74
C GLY A 196 0.02 0.29 18.26
N GLU A 197 1.31 0.40 17.96
CA GLU A 197 1.86 0.26 16.61
C GLU A 197 1.76 -1.13 16.00
N ALA A 198 1.60 -2.17 16.84
CA ALA A 198 1.50 -3.54 16.35
C ALA A 198 0.20 -3.82 15.57
N TYR A 199 -0.74 -2.87 15.55
CA TYR A 199 -2.00 -2.91 14.81
C TYR A 199 -1.99 -2.01 13.56
N SER A 200 -0.82 -1.56 13.10
CA SER A 200 -0.68 -0.78 11.86
C SER A 200 -1.19 -1.52 10.63
N SER A 201 -1.70 -0.77 9.65
CA SER A 201 -2.04 -1.27 8.31
C SER A 201 -0.90 -2.12 7.73
N PRO A 202 -1.13 -3.39 7.34
CA PRO A 202 -0.07 -4.25 6.80
C PRO A 202 0.44 -3.75 5.44
N THR A 203 -0.42 -3.07 4.66
CA THR A 203 -0.12 -2.55 3.32
C THR A 203 0.64 -1.22 3.34
N ASN A 204 0.56 -0.47 4.43
CA ASN A 204 1.26 0.80 4.57
C ASN A 204 2.75 0.55 4.87
N GLN A 205 3.66 1.03 4.02
CA GLN A 205 5.11 0.88 4.18
C GLN A 205 5.86 2.23 4.17
N PHE A 206 5.12 3.34 4.26
CA PHE A 206 5.65 4.71 4.19
C PHE A 206 6.54 4.98 2.97
N THR A 207 6.31 4.30 1.84
CA THR A 207 7.13 4.42 0.61
C THR A 207 6.73 5.60 -0.27
N SER A 208 5.55 6.20 -0.03
CA SER A 208 5.11 7.39 -0.76
C SER A 208 4.33 8.37 0.12
N PRO A 209 4.26 9.67 -0.23
CA PRO A 209 3.43 10.64 0.50
C PRO A 209 1.94 10.27 0.61
N LYS A 210 1.42 9.37 -0.24
CA LYS A 210 0.05 8.84 -0.13
C LYS A 210 -0.16 7.97 1.10
N ASP A 211 0.90 7.39 1.65
CA ASP A 211 0.83 6.57 2.86
C ASP A 211 0.52 7.40 4.12
N LEU A 212 0.69 8.74 4.04
CA LEU A 212 0.24 9.71 5.05
C LEU A 212 -1.27 10.05 4.95
N ASP A 213 -1.94 9.57 3.90
CA ASP A 213 -3.37 9.72 3.62
C ASP A 213 -4.09 8.35 3.50
N ASP A 214 -3.41 7.26 3.87
CA ASP A 214 -3.95 5.90 3.78
C ASP A 214 -5.18 5.72 4.71
N PRO A 215 -6.37 5.40 4.18
CA PRO A 215 -7.54 5.09 5.02
C PRO A 215 -7.35 3.84 5.88
N CYS A 216 -6.30 3.04 5.64
CA CYS A 216 -5.95 1.80 6.33
C CYS A 216 -7.07 0.76 6.30
N ALA A 217 -7.92 0.79 5.26
CA ALA A 217 -9.08 -0.07 5.08
C ALA A 217 -9.47 -0.14 3.59
N SER A 218 -10.20 -1.19 3.21
CA SER A 218 -10.75 -1.32 1.86
C SER A 218 -11.83 -0.25 1.58
N PRO A 219 -12.06 0.14 0.30
CA PRO A 219 -13.07 1.14 -0.04
C PRO A 219 -14.47 0.82 0.50
N GLY A 220 -15.07 1.78 1.20
CA GLY A 220 -16.35 1.65 1.89
C GLY A 220 -16.28 1.09 3.33
N TRP A 221 -15.09 0.77 3.84
CA TRP A 221 -14.83 0.31 5.22
C TRP A 221 -13.98 1.28 6.04
N GLU A 222 -13.70 2.47 5.52
CA GLU A 222 -12.81 3.47 6.13
C GLU A 222 -13.28 3.87 7.54
N ASN A 223 -14.60 3.98 7.74
CA ASN A 223 -15.18 4.37 9.02
C ASN A 223 -15.60 3.19 9.91
N SER A 224 -15.24 1.95 9.53
CA SER A 224 -15.44 0.79 10.39
C SER A 224 -14.55 0.84 11.63
N CYS A 225 -14.95 0.16 12.71
CA CYS A 225 -14.12 0.04 13.92
C CYS A 225 -12.73 -0.53 13.62
N LEU A 226 -12.62 -1.41 12.62
CA LEU A 226 -11.36 -2.01 12.18
C LEU A 226 -10.47 -0.99 11.44
N GLY A 227 -11.03 -0.23 10.50
CA GLY A 227 -10.29 0.82 9.77
C GLY A 227 -9.82 1.95 10.69
N GLN A 228 -10.68 2.38 11.61
CA GLN A 228 -10.34 3.33 12.68
C GLN A 228 -9.18 2.84 13.55
N ALA A 229 -9.21 1.57 13.96
CA ALA A 229 -8.14 0.97 14.75
C ALA A 229 -6.83 0.84 13.94
N MET A 230 -6.87 0.40 12.68
CA MET A 230 -5.68 0.28 11.84
C MET A 230 -5.03 1.64 11.54
N ARG A 231 -5.81 2.71 11.25
CA ARG A 231 -5.25 4.07 11.07
C ARG A 231 -4.47 4.52 12.29
N TYR A 232 -5.09 4.47 13.47
CA TYR A 232 -4.42 4.86 14.70
C TYR A 232 -3.18 3.99 14.96
N GLY A 233 -3.25 2.67 14.70
CA GLY A 233 -2.08 1.79 14.77
C GLY A 233 -0.94 2.25 13.86
N THR A 234 -1.23 2.62 12.62
CA THR A 234 -0.26 3.19 11.67
C THR A 234 0.36 4.48 12.19
N THR A 235 -0.41 5.40 12.79
CA THR A 235 0.15 6.63 13.39
C THR A 235 1.12 6.33 14.54
N LYS A 236 0.87 5.27 15.32
CA LYS A 236 1.75 4.91 16.43
C LYS A 236 3.00 4.17 15.97
N LEU A 237 2.90 3.42 14.86
CA LEU A 237 4.08 2.89 14.18
C LEU A 237 4.99 4.02 13.70
N ALA A 238 4.40 5.05 13.09
CA ALA A 238 5.13 6.20 12.61
C ALA A 238 5.87 6.93 13.76
N ASN A 239 5.22 7.11 14.92
CA ASN A 239 5.84 7.73 16.10
C ASN A 239 7.07 6.96 16.64
N VAL A 240 7.06 5.62 16.63
CA VAL A 240 8.21 4.82 17.11
C VAL A 240 9.34 4.80 16.08
N LEU A 241 9.00 4.65 14.79
CA LEU A 241 9.95 4.71 13.69
C LEU A 241 10.67 6.06 13.62
N PHE A 242 9.92 7.16 13.74
CA PHE A 242 10.48 8.51 13.74
C PHE A 242 11.35 8.79 14.96
N ALA A 243 10.96 8.37 16.17
CA ALA A 243 11.82 8.56 17.34
C ALA A 243 13.16 7.82 17.20
N SER A 244 13.16 6.64 16.59
CA SER A 244 14.38 5.84 16.37
C SER A 244 15.23 6.39 15.22
N GLU A 245 14.62 6.82 14.12
CA GLU A 245 15.33 7.46 12.98
C GLU A 245 15.86 8.85 13.33
N LEU A 246 15.13 9.63 14.14
CA LEU A 246 15.60 10.90 14.68
C LEU A 246 16.85 10.67 15.54
N GLN A 247 16.82 9.72 16.49
CA GLN A 247 18.02 9.42 17.28
C GLN A 247 19.21 9.05 16.38
N ARG A 248 18.99 8.15 15.42
CA ARG A 248 20.03 7.69 14.49
C ARG A 248 20.72 8.87 13.79
N ARG A 249 19.95 9.88 13.36
CA ARG A 249 20.48 11.10 12.74
C ARG A 249 21.17 12.03 13.72
N MET A 250 20.66 12.17 14.94
CA MET A 250 21.32 12.97 15.98
C MET A 250 22.67 12.35 16.39
N ASP A 251 22.77 11.01 16.42
CA ASP A 251 24.04 10.31 16.63
C ASP A 251 25.00 10.45 15.43
N GLU A 252 24.50 10.50 14.19
CA GLU A 252 25.29 10.83 12.98
C GLU A 252 25.78 12.29 12.96
N GLU A 253 25.04 13.20 13.60
CA GLU A 253 25.36 14.64 13.71
C GLU A 253 26.28 14.96 14.91
N ASP A 254 26.60 13.98 15.76
CA ASP A 254 27.18 14.16 17.11
C ASP A 254 26.39 15.19 17.96
N ALA A 255 25.09 15.30 17.69
CA ALA A 255 24.20 16.21 18.37
C ALA A 255 23.80 15.64 19.73
N ASN A 256 23.96 16.42 20.80
CA ASN A 256 23.60 16.04 22.17
C ASN A 256 22.07 16.05 22.41
N ILE A 257 21.34 15.28 21.60
CA ILE A 257 19.88 15.15 21.61
C ILE A 257 19.49 13.71 21.86
N ILE A 258 18.61 13.51 22.84
CA ILE A 258 18.06 12.19 23.19
C ILE A 258 16.60 12.14 22.72
N SER A 259 16.34 11.29 21.73
CA SER A 259 15.02 11.01 21.18
C SER A 259 14.48 9.68 21.73
N LEU A 260 13.29 9.73 22.34
CA LEU A 260 12.62 8.59 22.97
C LEU A 260 11.18 8.44 22.47
N SER A 261 10.73 7.20 22.35
CA SER A 261 9.31 6.89 22.18
C SER A 261 8.79 6.09 23.38
N LEU A 262 7.52 6.25 23.74
CA LEU A 262 6.98 5.64 24.95
C LEU A 262 5.52 5.21 24.85
N ASN A 263 5.09 4.37 25.78
CA ASN A 263 3.71 4.03 26.08
C ASN A 263 3.35 4.53 27.50
N PRO A 264 2.31 5.37 27.66
CA PRO A 264 1.77 5.72 28.98
C PRO A 264 0.82 4.63 29.53
N GLY A 265 0.61 3.55 28.77
CA GLY A 265 -0.33 2.49 29.12
C GLY A 265 -1.79 2.90 28.91
N THR A 266 -2.70 2.27 29.67
CA THR A 266 -4.15 2.45 29.53
C THR A 266 -4.65 3.56 30.47
N VAL A 267 -4.58 4.81 30.00
CA VAL A 267 -4.88 6.03 30.79
C VAL A 267 -6.31 6.53 30.55
N ARG A 268 -6.97 6.96 31.64
CA ARG A 268 -8.37 7.44 31.67
C ARG A 268 -8.50 8.87 31.14
N THR A 269 -8.39 9.05 29.83
CA THR A 269 -8.67 10.34 29.16
C THR A 269 -10.15 10.47 28.78
N ASP A 270 -10.65 11.70 28.67
CA ASP A 270 -12.02 11.96 28.19
C ASP A 270 -12.23 11.48 26.75
N GLY A 271 -11.17 11.43 25.94
CA GLY A 271 -11.18 10.86 24.60
C GLY A 271 -11.49 9.36 24.61
N ALA A 272 -10.71 8.58 25.36
CA ALA A 272 -10.88 7.14 25.48
C ALA A 272 -12.26 6.74 26.03
N ALA A 273 -12.84 7.55 26.92
CA ALA A 273 -14.19 7.34 27.44
C ALA A 273 -15.29 7.60 26.39
N ASN A 274 -15.06 8.47 25.40
CA ASN A 274 -16.06 8.84 24.40
C ASN A 274 -16.15 7.86 23.22
N VAL A 275 -15.07 7.16 22.88
CA VAL A 275 -15.05 6.12 21.84
C VAL A 275 -15.82 4.85 22.28
N MET A 276 -15.98 4.62 23.59
CA MET A 276 -16.63 3.42 24.12
C MET A 276 -18.17 3.49 24.10
N PRO A 277 -18.87 2.37 23.78
CA PRO A 277 -20.32 2.27 23.90
C PRO A 277 -20.81 2.66 25.30
N PHE A 278 -21.96 3.36 25.38
CA PHE A 278 -22.38 4.02 26.63
C PHE A 278 -22.44 3.09 27.84
N MET A 279 -22.85 1.83 27.62
CA MET A 279 -22.96 0.78 28.65
C MET A 279 -21.62 0.39 29.29
N VAL A 280 -20.49 0.58 28.59
CA VAL A 280 -19.15 0.19 29.05
C VAL A 280 -18.41 1.36 29.72
N ARG A 281 -18.83 2.62 29.47
CA ARG A 281 -18.19 3.82 30.03
C ARG A 281 -18.05 3.85 31.56
N PRO A 282 -18.98 3.32 32.38
CA PRO A 282 -18.78 3.24 33.83
C PRO A 282 -17.60 2.33 34.22
N LEU A 283 -17.38 1.24 33.47
CA LEU A 283 -16.31 0.27 33.72
C LEU A 283 -14.92 0.86 33.42
N VAL A 284 -14.82 1.72 32.41
CA VAL A 284 -13.59 2.46 32.06
C VAL A 284 -13.08 3.30 33.23
N ARG A 285 -13.97 3.89 34.05
CA ARG A 285 -13.55 4.70 35.21
C ARG A 285 -12.81 3.91 36.29
N PHE A 286 -13.07 2.61 36.40
CA PHE A 286 -12.48 1.69 37.38
C PHE A 286 -11.24 0.97 36.86
N LEU A 287 -11.18 0.67 35.55
CA LEU A 287 -10.12 -0.14 34.94
C LEU A 287 -8.91 0.65 34.39
N PHE A 288 -9.04 1.97 34.20
CA PHE A 288 -8.03 2.80 33.54
C PHE A 288 -7.26 3.67 34.55
N THR A 289 -5.96 3.84 34.31
CA THR A 289 -5.03 4.63 35.13
C THR A 289 -5.43 6.10 35.18
N ALA A 290 -5.23 6.77 36.32
CA ALA A 290 -5.43 8.23 36.41
C ALA A 290 -4.48 8.97 35.44
N PRO A 291 -4.92 10.09 34.80
CA PRO A 291 -4.08 10.89 33.91
C PRO A 291 -2.75 11.38 34.51
N GLU A 292 -2.73 11.61 35.83
CA GLU A 292 -1.55 11.99 36.61
C GLU A 292 -0.44 10.94 36.48
N ARG A 293 -0.69 9.70 36.92
CA ARG A 293 0.22 8.55 36.68
C ARG A 293 0.43 8.18 35.21
N GLY A 294 -0.42 8.71 34.31
CA GLY A 294 -0.22 8.60 32.86
C GLY A 294 0.92 9.48 32.35
N ALA A 295 1.34 10.49 33.11
CA ALA A 295 2.48 11.36 32.81
C ALA A 295 3.81 10.82 33.33
N ASP A 296 3.82 9.81 34.21
CA ASP A 296 5.05 9.31 34.83
C ASP A 296 6.09 8.89 33.77
N THR A 297 5.69 8.15 32.74
CA THR A 297 6.61 7.71 31.67
C THR A 297 7.17 8.88 30.86
N SER A 298 6.38 9.93 30.60
CA SER A 298 6.85 11.10 29.84
C SER A 298 7.71 12.04 30.67
N LEU A 299 7.41 12.18 31.97
CA LEU A 299 8.24 12.93 32.92
C LEU A 299 9.56 12.20 33.19
N PHE A 300 9.55 10.87 33.31
CA PHE A 300 10.76 10.04 33.36
C PHE A 300 11.65 10.32 32.16
N ALA A 301 11.12 10.14 30.93
CA ALA A 301 11.82 10.44 29.68
C ALA A 301 12.37 11.89 29.66
N ALA A 302 11.60 12.85 30.15
CA ALA A 302 11.91 14.28 30.13
C ALA A 302 12.94 14.74 31.15
N THR A 303 13.07 14.04 32.28
CA THR A 303 13.75 14.64 33.45
C THR A 303 14.67 13.72 34.22
N ALA A 304 14.53 12.38 34.10
CA ALA A 304 15.37 11.46 34.87
C ALA A 304 16.86 11.67 34.55
N GLU A 305 17.69 11.81 35.58
CA GLU A 305 19.14 12.03 35.45
C GLU A 305 19.82 10.81 34.82
N GLU A 306 19.38 9.59 35.16
CA GLU A 306 19.92 8.34 34.60
C GLU A 306 19.82 8.23 33.07
N ILE A 307 18.91 8.99 32.43
CA ILE A 307 18.79 9.07 30.96
C ILE A 307 19.93 9.88 30.36
N LYS A 308 20.41 10.91 31.06
CA LYS A 308 21.59 11.68 30.66
C LYS A 308 22.87 10.93 30.99
N GLU A 309 22.99 10.42 32.21
CA GLU A 309 24.19 9.72 32.69
C GLU A 309 24.49 8.43 31.92
N ASN A 310 23.44 7.71 31.49
CA ASN A 310 23.57 6.47 30.74
C ASN A 310 22.95 6.59 29.34
N SER A 311 23.18 7.71 28.65
CA SER A 311 22.55 8.05 27.34
C SER A 311 22.52 6.88 26.35
N GLU A 312 23.63 6.17 26.15
CA GLU A 312 23.77 5.00 25.26
C GLU A 312 22.81 3.83 25.58
N ARG A 313 22.35 3.70 26.83
CA ARG A 313 21.31 2.72 27.21
C ARG A 313 19.93 3.13 26.66
N TRP A 314 19.65 4.43 26.60
CA TRP A 314 18.32 4.99 26.41
C TRP A 314 18.06 5.57 25.01
N LYS A 315 19.08 6.12 24.34
CA LYS A 315 19.01 6.70 22.98
C LYS A 315 18.16 5.84 22.03
N GLY A 316 17.13 6.45 21.42
CA GLY A 316 16.28 5.84 20.41
C GLY A 316 15.41 4.67 20.90
N ARG A 317 15.33 4.41 22.21
CA ARG A 317 14.57 3.28 22.76
C ARG A 317 13.07 3.56 22.88
N TYR A 318 12.32 2.47 23.00
CA TYR A 318 10.89 2.46 23.28
C TYR A 318 10.64 2.10 24.76
N LEU A 319 9.82 2.89 25.45
CA LEU A 319 9.51 2.71 26.89
C LEU A 319 8.08 2.20 27.12
N ASP A 320 7.87 1.38 28.14
CA ASP A 320 6.55 0.86 28.55
C ASP A 320 6.37 1.01 30.06
N GLY A 321 6.28 2.26 30.49
CA GLY A 321 6.35 2.69 31.89
C GLY A 321 7.70 3.35 32.24
N PRO A 322 7.77 4.10 33.35
CA PRO A 322 9.02 4.68 33.85
C PRO A 322 10.11 3.62 34.00
N GLY A 323 11.37 3.96 33.70
CA GLY A 323 12.52 3.06 33.84
C GLY A 323 12.55 1.81 32.95
N ARG A 324 11.52 1.56 32.12
CA ARG A 324 11.31 0.25 31.47
C ARG A 324 11.40 0.31 29.95
N ILE A 325 12.59 -0.01 29.42
CA ILE A 325 12.81 -0.26 27.99
C ILE A 325 12.05 -1.52 27.57
N LYS A 326 11.41 -1.46 26.40
CA LYS A 326 10.70 -2.58 25.78
C LYS A 326 11.08 -2.71 24.31
N VAL A 327 11.25 -3.94 23.84
CA VAL A 327 11.48 -4.21 22.42
C VAL A 327 10.17 -3.99 21.65
N PRO A 328 10.10 -3.04 20.69
CA PRO A 328 8.88 -2.78 19.94
C PRO A 328 8.67 -3.82 18.83
N SER A 329 7.54 -3.71 18.10
CA SER A 329 7.18 -4.64 17.03
C SER A 329 8.27 -4.78 15.95
N LEU A 330 8.25 -5.86 15.16
CA LEU A 330 9.21 -6.04 14.05
C LEU A 330 9.12 -4.88 13.04
N ARG A 331 7.90 -4.45 12.69
CA ARG A 331 7.67 -3.28 11.80
C ARG A 331 8.21 -1.98 12.40
N ALA A 332 8.15 -1.81 13.72
CA ALA A 332 8.68 -0.64 14.40
C ALA A 332 10.21 -0.65 14.59
N ARG A 333 10.88 -1.72 14.15
CA ARG A 333 12.34 -1.85 14.09
C ARG A 333 12.86 -1.86 12.65
N ASP A 334 12.00 -1.59 11.68
CA ASP A 334 12.36 -1.53 10.27
C ASP A 334 13.01 -0.18 9.96
N ALA A 335 14.34 -0.16 9.86
CA ALA A 335 15.12 1.03 9.54
C ALA A 335 14.87 1.55 8.10
N VAL A 336 14.39 0.70 7.18
CA VAL A 336 13.99 1.14 5.84
C VAL A 336 12.66 1.88 5.93
N ALA A 337 11.68 1.34 6.65
CA ALA A 337 10.42 2.05 6.92
C ALA A 337 10.65 3.37 7.67
N GLY A 338 11.59 3.42 8.63
CA GLY A 338 11.99 4.64 9.33
C GLY A 338 12.56 5.71 8.40
N ARG A 339 13.54 5.37 7.56
CA ARG A 339 14.10 6.29 6.56
C ARG A 339 13.08 6.75 5.53
N ASN A 340 12.25 5.83 5.00
CA ASN A 340 11.21 6.18 4.04
C ASN A 340 10.20 7.16 4.65
N LEU A 341 9.74 6.87 5.88
CA LEU A 341 8.87 7.73 6.67
C LEU A 341 9.47 9.12 6.90
N TRP A 342 10.76 9.21 7.25
CA TRP A 342 11.45 10.50 7.36
C TRP A 342 11.40 11.26 6.03
N ASN A 343 11.86 10.64 4.94
CA ASN A 343 11.98 11.27 3.64
C ASN A 343 10.62 11.76 3.09
N ILE A 344 9.52 11.01 3.27
CA ILE A 344 8.17 11.48 2.86
C ILE A 344 7.66 12.60 3.77
N THR A 345 8.04 12.62 5.04
CA THR A 345 7.64 13.68 6.00
C THR A 345 8.39 14.97 5.70
N GLU A 346 9.70 14.87 5.48
CA GLU A 346 10.58 15.97 5.09
C GLU A 346 10.13 16.59 3.76
N ALA A 347 9.91 15.79 2.72
CA ALA A 347 9.40 16.28 1.43
C ALA A 347 8.04 16.99 1.56
N ALA A 348 7.15 16.48 2.41
CA ALA A 348 5.83 17.07 2.62
C ALA A 348 5.87 18.38 3.43
N VAL A 349 6.71 18.46 4.48
CA VAL A 349 6.87 19.67 5.30
C VAL A 349 7.68 20.75 4.57
N TYR A 350 8.75 20.37 3.86
CA TYR A 350 9.62 21.29 3.11
C TYR A 350 8.85 22.05 2.02
N HIS A 351 7.94 21.37 1.31
CA HIS A 351 7.07 22.01 0.32
C HIS A 351 6.16 23.09 0.94
N ILE A 352 5.62 22.85 2.14
CA ILE A 352 4.78 23.81 2.87
C ILE A 352 5.62 24.98 3.38
N TYR A 353 6.83 24.71 3.89
CA TYR A 353 7.79 25.73 4.33
C TYR A 353 8.21 26.65 3.18
N LEU A 354 8.56 26.11 2.01
CA LEU A 354 8.92 26.89 0.81
C LEU A 354 7.79 27.81 0.36
N ILE A 355 6.55 27.31 0.28
CA ILE A 355 5.37 28.13 -0.05
C ILE A 355 5.23 29.32 0.89
N LYS A 356 5.54 29.13 2.18
CA LYS A 356 5.44 30.18 3.20
C LYS A 356 6.61 31.17 3.14
N ALA A 357 7.84 30.69 2.95
CA ALA A 357 9.02 31.53 2.76
C ALA A 357 8.88 32.46 1.53
N VAL A 358 8.32 31.95 0.42
CA VAL A 358 8.01 32.73 -0.79
C VAL A 358 6.91 33.78 -0.54
N LYS A 359 5.85 33.43 0.20
CA LYS A 359 4.80 34.38 0.61
C LYS A 359 5.29 35.46 1.59
N LEU A 360 6.26 35.17 2.45
CA LEU A 360 6.84 36.15 3.37
C LEU A 360 7.82 37.09 2.66
N ARG A 361 8.60 36.61 1.68
CA ARG A 361 9.51 37.43 0.85
C ARG A 361 8.78 38.48 -0.01
N THR A 362 7.50 38.30 -0.30
CA THR A 362 6.71 39.22 -1.14
C THR A 362 6.05 40.37 -0.35
N ASN A 363 6.12 40.38 0.99
CA ASN A 363 5.51 41.41 1.83
C ASN A 363 6.56 42.42 2.33
N LYS A 364 6.52 43.67 1.81
CA LYS A 364 7.50 44.73 2.10
C LYS A 364 7.71 45.01 3.60
N GLN A 365 6.70 44.82 4.45
CA GLN A 365 6.81 45.06 5.89
C GLN A 365 7.66 44.04 6.66
N HIS A 366 7.91 42.84 6.11
CA HIS A 366 8.64 41.78 6.81
C HIS A 366 10.14 41.71 6.47
N LYS A 367 10.64 42.61 5.61
CA LYS A 367 12.03 42.59 5.13
C LYS A 367 13.06 42.74 6.27
N GLN A 368 12.76 43.56 7.28
CA GLN A 368 13.65 43.74 8.45
C GLN A 368 13.69 42.54 9.41
N HIS A 369 12.65 41.69 9.44
CA HIS A 369 12.70 40.44 10.21
C HIS A 369 13.53 39.35 9.49
N MET A 370 13.54 39.35 8.15
CA MET A 370 14.26 38.35 7.36
C MET A 370 15.78 38.39 7.54
N ASP A 371 16.38 39.57 7.75
CA ASP A 371 17.83 39.69 7.96
C ASP A 371 18.29 39.16 9.34
N MET A 372 17.35 38.98 10.29
CA MET A 372 17.60 38.34 11.59
C MET A 372 17.29 36.83 11.57
N ILE A 373 16.30 36.42 10.77
CA ILE A 373 15.90 35.02 10.58
C ILE A 373 16.92 34.25 9.71
N SER A 374 17.55 34.93 8.74
CA SER A 374 18.49 34.34 7.79
C SER A 374 19.80 33.83 8.41
N GLY A 375 20.20 34.30 9.60
CA GLY A 375 21.38 33.78 10.31
C GLY A 375 21.10 32.44 11.01
N ASN A 376 20.03 32.38 11.81
CA ASN A 376 19.84 31.30 12.78
C ASN A 376 18.95 30.15 12.28
N VAL A 377 18.06 30.37 11.30
CA VAL A 377 17.32 29.25 10.67
C VAL A 377 18.21 28.48 9.70
N LEU A 378 19.13 29.18 9.02
CA LEU A 378 20.16 28.55 8.19
C LEU A 378 21.19 27.78 9.00
N ALA A 379 21.49 28.17 10.25
CA ALA A 379 22.38 27.38 11.12
C ALA A 379 21.80 25.99 11.44
N VAL A 380 20.51 25.91 11.75
CA VAL A 380 19.82 24.66 12.13
C VAL A 380 19.62 23.74 10.92
N ILE A 381 19.25 24.32 9.77
CA ILE A 381 19.23 23.58 8.50
C ILE A 381 20.66 23.22 8.09
N ASN A 382 21.67 24.03 8.41
CA ASN A 382 23.08 23.68 8.19
C ASN A 382 23.55 22.52 9.07
N HIS A 383 23.14 22.36 10.33
CA HIS A 383 23.54 21.18 11.11
C HIS A 383 23.04 19.88 10.43
N ILE A 384 21.78 19.87 10.00
CA ILE A 384 21.17 18.77 9.22
C ILE A 384 21.89 18.59 7.85
N LEU A 385 22.33 19.67 7.19
CA LEU A 385 23.10 19.60 5.93
C LEU A 385 24.60 19.29 6.12
N VAL A 386 25.16 19.48 7.32
CA VAL A 386 26.56 19.17 7.66
C VAL A 386 26.68 17.70 8.05
N ALA A 387 25.64 17.10 8.65
CA ALA A 387 25.44 15.65 8.72
C ALA A 387 25.66 14.99 7.35
N ILE A 388 24.98 15.54 6.34
CA ILE A 388 24.97 15.06 4.97
C ILE A 388 26.35 15.22 4.29
N ARG A 389 27.23 16.09 4.79
CA ARG A 389 28.59 16.29 4.24
C ARG A 389 29.68 15.40 4.82
N ARG A 390 29.47 14.71 5.95
CA ARG A 390 30.51 13.89 6.59
C ARG A 390 30.45 12.39 6.30
N VAL A 391 29.33 11.86 5.80
CA VAL A 391 29.18 10.42 5.49
C VAL A 391 29.84 10.02 4.15
N GLN A 392 30.50 10.94 3.44
CA GLN A 392 31.15 10.68 2.14
C GLN A 392 32.66 11.03 2.10
N VAL A 393 33.30 11.23 3.27
CA VAL A 393 34.76 11.38 3.38
C VAL A 393 35.27 10.61 4.59
N ASP A 394 35.50 9.31 4.39
CA ASP A 394 36.45 8.49 5.15
C ASP A 394 36.75 7.21 4.33
N GLY A 395 37.51 7.39 3.25
CA GLY A 395 38.30 6.29 2.66
C GLY A 395 39.57 6.13 3.49
N PRO A 396 40.04 4.90 3.78
CA PRO A 396 41.08 4.67 4.78
C PRO A 396 42.42 5.31 4.41
N GLU A 397 43.08 5.88 5.42
CA GLU A 397 44.44 6.42 5.31
C GLU A 397 45.47 5.36 4.87
N GLU A 398 46.57 5.87 4.34
CA GLU A 398 47.68 5.09 3.78
C GLU A 398 48.36 4.21 4.84
N HIS A 399 48.38 2.89 4.62
CA HIS A 399 49.43 2.03 5.15
C HIS A 399 50.28 1.48 4.00
N HIS A 400 51.51 1.97 3.92
CA HIS A 400 52.57 1.32 3.17
C HIS A 400 52.82 -0.09 3.74
N ASP A 401 52.92 -1.11 2.87
CA ASP A 401 54.15 -1.90 2.81
C ASP A 401 54.31 -2.78 1.55
N ALA A 402 55.58 -2.79 1.11
CA ALA A 402 56.35 -3.65 0.21
C ALA A 402 55.79 -4.91 -0.52
N GLU A 403 56.23 -5.02 -1.78
CA GLU A 403 56.64 -6.23 -2.54
C GLU A 403 55.61 -7.27 -3.05
N GLY A 404 55.84 -7.79 -4.29
CA GLY A 404 55.46 -9.19 -4.56
C GLY A 404 54.89 -9.66 -5.92
N LYS A 405 55.36 -9.15 -7.07
CA LYS A 405 55.38 -9.86 -8.40
C LYS A 405 54.12 -10.65 -8.90
N ALA A 406 53.53 -10.10 -9.97
CA ALA A 406 53.28 -10.73 -11.28
C ALA A 406 52.66 -12.14 -11.40
N LEU A 407 51.58 -12.23 -12.19
CA LEU A 407 51.50 -13.19 -13.30
C LEU A 407 50.70 -12.61 -14.49
N THR A 408 51.29 -12.70 -15.67
CA THR A 408 50.83 -12.15 -16.95
C THR A 408 50.07 -13.19 -17.80
N GLY A 409 49.17 -12.75 -18.69
CA GLY A 409 48.65 -13.64 -19.74
C GLY A 409 47.51 -13.07 -20.61
N GLY A 410 47.82 -12.66 -21.86
CA GLY A 410 46.86 -12.43 -22.96
C GLY A 410 46.13 -11.08 -22.93
N LEU A 411 46.68 -10.00 -23.51
CA LEU A 411 46.52 -9.59 -24.93
C LEU A 411 45.05 -9.29 -25.29
N SER A 412 44.60 -8.03 -25.45
CA SER A 412 44.95 -7.04 -26.50
C SER A 412 44.53 -7.50 -27.91
N GLU A 413 43.99 -6.68 -28.83
CA GLU A 413 44.01 -5.21 -29.03
C GLU A 413 42.67 -4.71 -29.64
N GLY A 414 42.53 -3.39 -29.89
CA GLY A 414 41.54 -2.89 -30.88
C GLY A 414 40.77 -1.60 -30.54
N PHE A 415 41.45 -0.47 -30.32
CA PHE A 415 40.81 0.85 -30.22
C PHE A 415 41.05 1.67 -31.51
N VAL A 416 40.04 2.45 -31.94
CA VAL A 416 40.07 3.55 -32.95
C VAL A 416 40.38 3.21 -34.44
N ALA A 417 39.35 3.35 -35.29
CA ALA A 417 39.32 3.91 -36.67
C ALA A 417 38.04 3.39 -37.37
N ALA A 418 37.33 4.10 -38.25
CA ALA A 418 37.55 5.43 -38.84
C ALA A 418 36.22 6.18 -39.05
N THR A 419 36.31 7.50 -39.17
CA THR A 419 35.26 8.38 -39.71
C THR A 419 35.30 8.40 -41.25
N ASN A 420 34.17 8.81 -41.84
CA ASN A 420 33.98 9.26 -43.24
C ASN A 420 33.79 8.20 -44.34
N GLY A 421 32.64 8.33 -45.03
CA GLY A 421 32.67 8.62 -46.46
C GLY A 421 32.10 7.56 -47.42
N GLY A 422 31.29 8.04 -48.36
CA GLY A 422 31.20 7.44 -49.70
C GLY A 422 30.03 6.49 -49.95
N ALA A 423 29.10 6.92 -50.80
CA ALA A 423 28.16 6.01 -51.47
C ALA A 423 28.88 5.18 -52.55
N THR A 424 28.34 4.01 -52.89
CA THR A 424 27.83 3.67 -54.26
C THR A 424 27.55 2.17 -54.44
N GLY A 425 26.59 1.86 -55.34
CA GLY A 425 26.83 0.89 -56.41
C GLY A 425 26.62 -0.61 -56.12
N ASN A 426 25.41 -1.09 -56.42
CA ASN A 426 25.07 -2.51 -56.62
C ASN A 426 26.06 -3.30 -57.49
N SER A 427 26.29 -4.58 -57.19
CA SER A 427 26.11 -5.67 -58.16
C SER A 427 26.08 -7.08 -57.54
N TRP A 428 25.40 -7.98 -58.26
CA TRP A 428 25.03 -9.39 -57.99
C TRP A 428 26.20 -10.38 -58.21
N PRO A 429 26.07 -11.74 -58.13
CA PRO A 429 24.87 -12.58 -57.89
C PRO A 429 25.00 -13.76 -56.88
N SER A 430 23.86 -14.44 -56.71
CA SER A 430 23.63 -15.77 -56.11
C SER A 430 24.21 -16.96 -56.88
N ASN A 431 24.48 -18.07 -56.16
CA ASN A 431 24.16 -19.49 -56.43
C ASN A 431 25.10 -20.40 -55.58
N GLY A 432 24.74 -21.59 -55.11
CA GLY A 432 23.48 -22.33 -55.07
C GLY A 432 23.57 -23.43 -53.99
N THR A 433 22.47 -23.73 -53.27
CA THR A 433 21.61 -24.92 -53.45
C THR A 433 22.12 -26.23 -52.86
N GLU A 434 21.50 -26.68 -51.75
CA GLU A 434 21.14 -28.10 -51.55
C GLU A 434 19.90 -28.27 -50.64
N HIS A 435 18.73 -28.23 -51.31
CA HIS A 435 17.58 -29.15 -51.26
C HIS A 435 16.93 -29.73 -49.97
N VAL A 436 15.59 -29.60 -49.96
CA VAL A 436 14.51 -30.53 -49.49
C VAL A 436 14.25 -30.60 -47.96
N ASP A 437 13.13 -30.15 -47.36
CA ASP A 437 11.67 -30.12 -47.68
C ASP A 437 10.95 -31.46 -47.39
N SER A 438 9.81 -31.62 -46.70
CA SER A 438 9.03 -30.77 -45.77
C SER A 438 7.94 -31.61 -45.02
N SER A 439 7.08 -30.94 -44.24
CA SER A 439 5.69 -31.30 -43.86
C SER A 439 5.37 -31.86 -42.46
N ILE A 440 4.07 -31.77 -42.10
CA ILE A 440 3.37 -32.16 -40.84
C ILE A 440 3.40 -31.08 -39.72
N LEU A 441 2.28 -30.55 -39.19
CA LEU A 441 0.85 -30.83 -39.42
C LEU A 441 -0.02 -29.55 -39.37
N LEU A 442 -0.95 -29.41 -40.32
CA LEU A 442 -2.09 -28.49 -40.27
C LEU A 442 -3.34 -29.29 -39.87
N LEU A 443 -4.10 -28.84 -38.86
CA LEU A 443 -5.42 -29.39 -38.55
C LEU A 443 -6.49 -28.30 -38.64
N ARG A 444 -7.22 -28.28 -39.76
CA ARG A 444 -8.48 -27.55 -39.96
C ARG A 444 -9.63 -28.49 -39.63
N ILE A 445 -10.55 -28.06 -38.76
CA ILE A 445 -11.97 -28.45 -38.84
C ILE A 445 -12.82 -27.18 -38.68
N SER A 446 -13.83 -27.06 -39.53
CA SER A 446 -14.83 -25.98 -39.59
C SER A 446 -16.24 -26.59 -39.40
N VAL A 447 -17.25 -25.80 -39.01
CA VAL A 447 -18.73 -26.02 -39.04
C VAL A 447 -19.37 -24.99 -38.08
N THR A 448 -19.80 -23.79 -38.52
CA THR A 448 -21.05 -23.36 -39.21
C THR A 448 -22.28 -23.08 -38.32
N CYS A 449 -22.87 -21.89 -38.49
CA CYS A 449 -24.32 -21.65 -38.53
C CYS A 449 -24.65 -20.48 -39.49
N PRO A 450 -25.89 -20.34 -40.03
CA PRO A 450 -26.05 -19.87 -41.41
C PRO A 450 -26.69 -18.49 -41.63
N SER A 451 -26.56 -18.06 -42.90
CA SER A 451 -27.50 -17.25 -43.72
C SER A 451 -27.81 -15.80 -43.35
N ALA A 452 -27.25 -14.88 -44.14
CA ALA A 452 -28.04 -14.05 -45.04
C ALA A 452 -27.20 -13.67 -46.29
N THR A 453 -27.55 -14.21 -47.46
CA THR A 453 -26.86 -13.94 -48.73
C THR A 453 -27.59 -12.90 -49.57
N VAL A 454 -26.86 -11.88 -50.04
CA VAL A 454 -27.21 -11.10 -51.23
C VAL A 454 -25.94 -10.96 -52.09
N PRO A 455 -25.92 -11.39 -53.36
CA PRO A 455 -24.73 -11.33 -54.20
C PRO A 455 -24.67 -10.06 -55.06
N CYS A 456 -23.48 -9.47 -55.21
CA CYS A 456 -23.20 -8.50 -56.27
C CYS A 456 -21.82 -8.72 -56.93
N ASN A 457 -21.78 -8.41 -58.23
CA ASN A 457 -20.77 -8.73 -59.24
C ASN A 457 -19.31 -8.32 -58.93
N PRO A 458 -18.30 -9.11 -59.37
CA PRO A 458 -16.90 -8.74 -59.31
C PRO A 458 -16.48 -7.91 -60.55
N SER A 459 -16.74 -6.60 -60.54
CA SER A 459 -16.30 -5.69 -61.61
C SER A 459 -15.86 -4.31 -61.12
N HIS A 460 -15.31 -4.23 -59.91
CA HIS A 460 -14.53 -3.07 -59.47
C HIS A 460 -13.23 -3.54 -58.82
N THR A 461 -12.12 -3.11 -59.40
CA THR A 461 -10.79 -3.10 -58.76
C THR A 461 -10.90 -2.31 -57.46
N MET A 462 -10.77 -2.98 -56.31
CA MET A 462 -10.62 -2.25 -55.04
C MET A 462 -9.28 -1.52 -55.06
N SER A 463 -9.34 -0.19 -55.04
CA SER A 463 -8.23 0.61 -54.55
C SER A 463 -7.87 0.16 -53.15
N VAL A 464 -6.57 0.06 -52.88
CA VAL A 464 -6.09 -0.04 -51.50
C VAL A 464 -6.57 1.22 -50.78
N LEU A 465 -7.38 1.07 -49.74
CA LEU A 465 -7.82 2.17 -48.90
C LEU A 465 -6.61 2.77 -48.18
N GLN A 466 -5.98 3.77 -48.80
CA GLN A 466 -5.31 4.82 -48.05
C GLN A 466 -6.39 5.48 -47.19
N THR A 467 -6.43 5.12 -45.91
CA THR A 467 -7.18 5.89 -44.92
C THR A 467 -6.56 7.28 -44.85
N GLU A 468 -7.20 8.27 -45.47
CA GLU A 468 -6.85 9.68 -45.28
C GLU A 468 -6.84 9.98 -43.77
N LEU A 469 -5.69 10.40 -43.25
CA LEU A 469 -5.58 10.86 -41.88
C LEU A 469 -6.51 12.09 -41.71
N PRO A 470 -7.36 12.15 -40.68
CA PRO A 470 -8.27 13.28 -40.50
C PRO A 470 -7.52 14.60 -40.47
N SER A 471 -7.89 15.52 -41.37
CA SER A 471 -7.19 16.80 -41.53
C SER A 471 -7.16 17.57 -40.20
N LEU A 472 -5.95 17.98 -39.80
CA LEU A 472 -5.72 18.89 -38.68
C LEU A 472 -5.78 20.37 -39.10
N SER A 473 -6.35 20.66 -40.29
CA SER A 473 -6.52 22.03 -40.78
C SER A 473 -7.23 22.93 -39.75
N GLY A 474 -6.63 24.08 -39.46
CA GLY A 474 -7.15 25.02 -38.47
C GLY A 474 -7.03 24.58 -37.00
N LYS A 475 -6.28 23.51 -36.70
CA LYS A 475 -5.87 23.13 -35.34
C LYS A 475 -4.46 23.64 -35.05
N THR A 476 -4.25 24.19 -33.86
CA THR A 476 -2.94 24.69 -33.42
C THR A 476 -2.28 23.75 -32.41
N CYS A 477 -1.05 23.32 -32.69
CA CYS A 477 -0.28 22.38 -31.90
C CYS A 477 1.01 23.03 -31.37
N LEU A 478 1.19 23.08 -30.04
CA LEU A 478 2.42 23.53 -29.40
C LEU A 478 3.28 22.32 -29.00
N ILE A 479 4.54 22.31 -29.45
CA ILE A 479 5.52 21.25 -29.21
C ILE A 479 6.74 21.84 -28.51
N THR A 480 6.97 21.41 -27.27
CA THR A 480 8.15 21.81 -26.49
C THR A 480 9.35 20.91 -26.79
N GLY A 481 10.56 21.46 -26.83
CA GLY A 481 11.75 20.75 -27.31
C GLY A 481 11.65 20.44 -28.81
N GLY A 482 10.99 21.31 -29.58
CA GLY A 482 10.60 21.07 -30.97
C GLY A 482 11.75 21.23 -31.98
N ALA A 483 12.92 21.71 -31.55
CA ALA A 483 14.04 22.06 -32.42
C ALA A 483 15.03 20.90 -32.70
N GLY A 484 14.65 19.65 -32.42
CA GLY A 484 15.47 18.49 -32.75
C GLY A 484 14.84 17.16 -32.34
N GLY A 485 15.52 16.06 -32.70
CA GLY A 485 15.12 14.68 -32.40
C GLY A 485 13.63 14.41 -32.61
N LEU A 486 13.00 13.81 -31.59
CA LEU A 486 11.57 13.48 -31.58
C LEU A 486 10.68 14.72 -31.74
N GLY A 487 11.01 15.85 -31.11
CA GLY A 487 10.20 17.07 -31.19
C GLY A 487 10.08 17.60 -32.62
N LYS A 488 11.18 17.58 -33.38
CA LYS A 488 11.19 17.94 -34.81
C LYS A 488 10.38 16.93 -35.65
N ALA A 489 10.48 15.63 -35.36
CA ALA A 489 9.67 14.61 -36.05
C ALA A 489 8.17 14.81 -35.82
N ILE A 490 7.76 15.13 -34.59
CA ILE A 490 6.37 15.51 -34.25
C ILE A 490 5.96 16.77 -35.02
N ALA A 491 6.79 17.81 -35.05
CA ALA A 491 6.50 19.04 -35.80
C ALA A 491 6.25 18.78 -37.29
N ILE A 492 7.09 17.96 -37.94
CA ILE A 492 6.94 17.53 -39.34
C ILE A 492 5.61 16.78 -39.54
N ALA A 493 5.24 15.86 -38.64
CA ALA A 493 4.00 15.10 -38.76
C ALA A 493 2.75 15.99 -38.63
N PHE A 494 2.73 16.91 -37.66
CA PHE A 494 1.61 17.83 -37.47
C PHE A 494 1.50 18.87 -38.60
N LEU A 495 2.62 19.37 -39.15
CA LEU A 495 2.62 20.23 -40.36
C LEU A 495 2.05 19.48 -41.58
N LYS A 496 2.52 18.25 -41.84
CA LYS A 496 2.02 17.40 -42.94
C LYS A 496 0.53 17.06 -42.80
N ALA A 497 0.01 16.98 -41.58
CA ALA A 497 -1.42 16.80 -41.33
C ALA A 497 -2.25 18.10 -41.45
N GLY A 498 -1.63 19.25 -41.73
CA GLY A 498 -2.28 20.54 -41.95
C GLY A 498 -2.43 21.44 -40.72
N SER A 499 -1.76 21.12 -39.60
CA SER A 499 -1.84 21.94 -38.37
C SER A 499 -1.11 23.28 -38.51
N ASN A 500 -1.56 24.30 -37.77
CA ASN A 500 -0.65 25.35 -37.32
C ASN A 500 0.28 24.74 -36.27
N VAL A 501 1.60 24.83 -36.45
CA VAL A 501 2.57 24.27 -35.52
C VAL A 501 3.37 25.37 -34.85
N VAL A 502 3.53 25.24 -33.54
CA VAL A 502 4.38 26.09 -32.71
C VAL A 502 5.46 25.20 -32.13
N ILE A 503 6.73 25.52 -32.39
CA ILE A 503 7.87 24.86 -31.75
C ILE A 503 8.57 25.83 -30.81
N CYS A 504 8.94 25.34 -29.63
CA CYS A 504 9.85 26.06 -28.75
C CYS A 504 10.98 25.18 -28.22
N ASP A 505 12.14 25.77 -28.04
CA ASP A 505 13.35 25.16 -27.47
C ASP A 505 14.21 26.27 -26.84
N ILE A 506 15.13 25.91 -25.95
CA ILE A 506 16.05 26.89 -25.33
C ILE A 506 17.26 27.18 -26.22
N ASN A 507 17.60 26.28 -27.15
CA ASN A 507 18.73 26.44 -28.05
C ASN A 507 18.33 27.26 -29.30
N GLU A 508 18.68 28.55 -29.30
CA GLU A 508 18.36 29.50 -30.39
C GLU A 508 18.87 29.06 -31.77
N GLU A 509 20.06 28.46 -31.85
CA GLU A 509 20.65 28.00 -33.11
C GLU A 509 19.83 26.84 -33.72
N ARG A 510 19.48 25.84 -32.90
CA ARG A 510 18.61 24.73 -33.30
C ARG A 510 17.22 25.22 -33.71
N VAL A 511 16.67 26.24 -33.02
CA VAL A 511 15.38 26.87 -33.37
C VAL A 511 15.47 27.51 -34.75
N LYS A 512 16.52 28.31 -35.02
CA LYS A 512 16.75 28.92 -36.34
C LYS A 512 16.92 27.89 -37.45
N GLN A 513 17.77 26.89 -37.24
CA GLN A 513 17.99 25.80 -38.20
C GLN A 513 16.68 25.05 -38.49
N THR A 514 15.96 24.62 -37.45
CA THR A 514 14.69 23.88 -37.61
C THR A 514 13.63 24.76 -38.26
N SER A 515 13.58 26.06 -37.96
CA SER A 515 12.63 26.98 -38.61
C SER A 515 12.88 27.09 -40.11
N ALA A 516 14.13 27.08 -40.57
CA ALA A 516 14.48 27.08 -41.99
C ALA A 516 14.21 25.72 -42.65
N GLU A 517 14.52 24.60 -41.97
CA GLU A 517 14.21 23.25 -42.47
C GLU A 517 12.71 22.98 -42.64
N LEU A 518 11.87 23.60 -41.81
CA LEU A 518 10.41 23.46 -41.85
C LEU A 518 9.70 24.57 -42.63
N GLU A 519 10.45 25.53 -43.20
CA GLU A 519 9.90 26.61 -44.00
C GLU A 519 9.18 26.05 -45.24
N GLY A 520 8.02 26.62 -45.58
CA GLY A 520 7.18 26.14 -46.68
C GLY A 520 6.42 24.83 -46.45
N MET A 521 6.65 24.10 -45.35
CA MET A 521 5.88 22.88 -45.02
C MET A 521 4.47 23.17 -44.46
N GLY A 522 4.19 24.42 -44.06
CA GLY A 522 2.91 24.83 -43.50
C GLY A 522 3.04 26.05 -42.60
N SER A 523 2.03 26.25 -41.74
CA SER A 523 1.94 27.39 -40.83
C SER A 523 2.76 27.15 -39.57
N LEU A 524 3.93 27.80 -39.45
CA LEU A 524 4.91 27.59 -38.38
C LEU A 524 5.11 28.85 -37.51
N LEU A 525 5.30 28.65 -36.20
CA LEU A 525 5.86 29.63 -35.27
C LEU A 525 7.01 28.98 -34.49
N ALA A 526 8.25 29.39 -34.76
CA ALA A 526 9.43 28.94 -34.04
C ALA A 526 9.87 30.02 -33.03
N LYS A 527 10.08 29.64 -31.77
CA LYS A 527 10.43 30.57 -30.68
C LYS A 527 11.52 29.99 -29.77
N THR A 528 12.54 30.77 -29.46
CA THR A 528 13.48 30.47 -28.37
C THR A 528 12.78 30.79 -27.05
N VAL A 529 12.61 29.79 -26.17
CA VAL A 529 11.87 29.92 -24.91
C VAL A 529 12.49 29.01 -23.84
N ASP A 530 12.85 29.57 -22.71
CA ASP A 530 13.13 28.82 -21.49
C ASP A 530 11.82 28.46 -20.79
N ILE A 531 11.35 27.23 -21.02
CA ILE A 531 10.08 26.73 -20.48
C ILE A 531 10.04 26.61 -18.94
N THR A 532 11.18 26.78 -18.25
CA THR A 532 11.22 26.83 -16.78
C THR A 532 10.75 28.18 -16.22
N LYS A 533 10.80 29.25 -17.03
CA LYS A 533 10.41 30.61 -16.63
C LYS A 533 8.98 30.92 -17.04
N LEU A 534 8.10 31.06 -16.05
CA LEU A 534 6.68 31.35 -16.27
C LEU A 534 6.43 32.60 -17.15
N SER A 535 7.27 33.64 -17.07
CA SER A 535 7.13 34.84 -17.90
C SER A 535 7.37 34.59 -19.38
N GLU A 536 8.38 33.80 -19.73
CA GLU A 536 8.66 33.44 -21.13
C GLU A 536 7.59 32.48 -21.67
N VAL A 537 7.09 31.55 -20.84
CA VAL A 537 5.97 30.69 -21.20
C VAL A 537 4.68 31.49 -21.40
N GLN A 538 4.39 32.50 -20.56
CA GLN A 538 3.23 33.37 -20.76
C GLN A 538 3.33 34.12 -22.09
N GLN A 539 4.48 34.74 -22.38
CA GLN A 539 4.71 35.43 -23.65
C GLN A 539 4.54 34.48 -24.86
N LEU A 540 4.98 33.23 -24.75
CA LEU A 540 4.74 32.21 -25.79
C LEU A 540 3.23 31.97 -26.02
N PHE A 541 2.42 31.90 -24.97
CA PHE A 541 0.96 31.77 -25.11
C PHE A 541 0.30 33.03 -25.69
N ASP A 542 0.82 34.21 -25.36
CA ASP A 542 0.35 35.48 -25.91
C ASP A 542 0.68 35.58 -27.41
N ASP A 543 1.89 35.15 -27.81
CA ASP A 543 2.32 35.05 -29.22
C ASP A 543 1.47 34.05 -30.03
N ILE A 544 1.14 32.90 -29.44
CA ILE A 544 0.25 31.88 -30.04
C ILE A 544 -1.15 32.48 -30.24
N SER A 545 -1.66 33.18 -29.23
CA SER A 545 -2.98 33.83 -29.29
C SER A 545 -2.99 34.94 -30.34
N SER A 546 -1.91 35.73 -30.46
CA SER A 546 -1.79 36.78 -31.48
C SER A 546 -1.66 36.24 -32.91
N LYS A 547 -1.01 35.10 -33.13
CA LYS A 547 -0.77 34.56 -34.48
C LYS A 547 -1.83 33.56 -34.95
N PHE A 548 -2.34 32.72 -34.04
CA PHE A 548 -3.20 31.58 -34.36
C PHE A 548 -4.54 31.59 -33.59
N VAL A 549 -4.83 32.63 -32.80
CA VAL A 549 -6.06 32.87 -32.02
C VAL A 549 -6.30 31.87 -30.87
N LYS A 550 -5.90 30.61 -31.02
CA LYS A 550 -6.18 29.51 -30.09
C LYS A 550 -5.07 28.46 -30.07
N LEU A 551 -5.07 27.65 -29.02
CA LEU A 551 -4.33 26.40 -28.92
C LEU A 551 -5.31 25.22 -28.79
N ASP A 552 -5.13 24.17 -29.60
CA ASP A 552 -5.96 22.96 -29.54
C ASP A 552 -5.19 21.75 -29.00
N ILE A 553 -3.88 21.67 -29.27
CA ILE A 553 -3.02 20.53 -28.90
C ILE A 553 -1.75 21.03 -28.18
N LEU A 554 -1.39 20.37 -27.08
CA LEU A 554 -0.12 20.58 -26.37
C LEU A 554 0.66 19.26 -26.31
N ILE A 555 1.90 19.28 -26.79
CA ILE A 555 2.87 18.18 -26.68
C ILE A 555 3.99 18.60 -25.72
N ASN A 556 3.96 18.05 -24.51
CA ASN A 556 5.02 18.20 -23.52
C ASN A 556 6.13 17.17 -23.82
N ASN A 557 6.98 17.51 -24.79
CA ASN A 557 8.08 16.68 -25.30
C ASN A 557 9.46 17.08 -24.73
N ALA A 558 9.66 18.34 -24.34
CA ALA A 558 10.93 18.80 -23.78
C ALA A 558 11.37 17.94 -22.59
N ALA A 559 12.64 17.55 -22.59
CA ALA A 559 13.25 16.83 -21.49
C ALA A 559 14.78 16.98 -21.48
N ILE A 560 15.37 16.92 -20.29
CA ILE A 560 16.81 16.76 -20.04
C ILE A 560 17.04 15.62 -19.05
N MET A 561 18.27 15.13 -18.91
CA MET A 561 18.62 14.08 -17.94
C MET A 561 20.07 14.20 -17.46
N ASP A 562 20.38 13.52 -16.35
CA ASP A 562 21.76 13.35 -15.89
C ASP A 562 22.52 12.23 -16.63
N ARG A 563 23.75 11.95 -16.18
CA ARG A 563 24.70 11.03 -16.83
C ARG A 563 24.58 9.56 -16.38
N PHE A 564 23.42 9.13 -15.88
CA PHE A 564 23.26 7.87 -15.13
C PHE A 564 23.99 7.87 -13.79
N GLU A 565 23.88 8.98 -13.07
CA GLU A 565 24.43 9.12 -11.73
C GLU A 565 23.62 8.27 -10.73
N PRO A 566 24.27 7.47 -9.86
CA PRO A 566 23.62 6.82 -8.73
C PRO A 566 23.18 7.89 -7.73
N VAL A 567 22.24 7.55 -6.84
CA VAL A 567 21.59 8.54 -5.95
C VAL A 567 22.56 9.37 -5.07
N GLY A 568 23.73 8.82 -4.72
CA GLY A 568 24.76 9.52 -3.95
C GLY A 568 25.58 10.55 -4.74
N ASP A 569 25.56 10.49 -6.08
CA ASP A 569 26.37 11.34 -6.96
C ASP A 569 25.51 12.29 -7.82
N VAL A 570 24.19 12.34 -7.58
CA VAL A 570 23.28 13.27 -8.27
C VAL A 570 23.55 14.68 -7.77
N ASP A 571 24.02 15.54 -8.67
CA ASP A 571 24.14 16.98 -8.42
C ASP A 571 22.76 17.60 -8.10
N PRO A 572 22.56 18.25 -6.93
CA PRO A 572 21.30 18.90 -6.58
C PRO A 572 20.87 20.01 -7.55
N GLU A 573 21.81 20.76 -8.14
CA GLU A 573 21.48 21.81 -9.12
C GLU A 573 20.98 21.19 -10.44
N LEU A 574 21.61 20.10 -10.86
CA LEU A 574 21.15 19.28 -11.97
C LEU A 574 19.77 18.67 -11.68
N TRP A 575 19.55 18.12 -10.48
CA TRP A 575 18.23 17.61 -10.06
C TRP A 575 17.14 18.68 -10.18
N ASP A 576 17.35 19.87 -9.61
CA ASP A 576 16.39 20.97 -9.66
C ASP A 576 16.11 21.41 -11.10
N ARG A 577 17.14 21.45 -11.95
CA ARG A 577 16.99 21.76 -13.39
C ARG A 577 16.20 20.66 -14.13
N VAL A 578 16.45 19.38 -13.84
CA VAL A 578 15.71 18.27 -14.44
C VAL A 578 14.25 18.26 -13.95
N LEU A 579 14.00 18.55 -12.67
CA LEU A 579 12.66 18.74 -12.09
C LEU A 579 11.91 19.89 -12.76
N ALA A 580 12.57 21.04 -12.92
CA ALA A 580 12.03 22.22 -13.58
C ALA A 580 11.60 21.92 -15.03
N VAL A 581 12.44 21.26 -15.82
CA VAL A 581 12.16 20.95 -17.23
C VAL A 581 11.19 19.77 -17.40
N ASN A 582 11.39 18.66 -16.69
CA ASN A 582 10.69 17.39 -16.99
C ASN A 582 9.31 17.26 -16.33
N LEU A 583 9.00 18.08 -15.31
CA LEU A 583 7.77 17.98 -14.53
C LEU A 583 7.10 19.35 -14.28
N THR A 584 7.85 20.35 -13.77
CA THR A 584 7.28 21.66 -13.46
C THR A 584 6.85 22.42 -14.71
N ALA A 585 7.67 22.46 -15.76
CA ALA A 585 7.31 23.09 -17.03
C ALA A 585 6.06 22.45 -17.68
N PRO A 586 5.94 21.10 -17.82
CA PRO A 586 4.70 20.45 -18.24
C PRO A 586 3.46 20.84 -17.44
N LEU A 587 3.56 21.07 -16.12
CA LEU A 587 2.46 21.58 -15.30
C LEU A 587 2.08 23.02 -15.69
N LEU A 588 3.06 23.91 -15.84
CA LEU A 588 2.82 25.31 -16.21
C LEU A 588 2.23 25.45 -17.63
N LEU A 589 2.81 24.71 -18.59
CA LEU A 589 2.33 24.62 -19.98
C LEU A 589 0.90 24.07 -20.03
N SER A 590 0.62 22.98 -19.31
CA SER A 590 -0.72 22.38 -19.25
C SER A 590 -1.74 23.31 -18.60
N LYS A 591 -1.35 24.07 -17.57
CA LYS A 591 -2.22 25.06 -16.92
C LYS A 591 -2.66 26.15 -17.91
N LEU A 592 -1.72 26.76 -18.63
CA LEU A 592 -2.02 27.82 -19.60
C LEU A 592 -2.79 27.27 -20.81
N ALA A 593 -2.43 26.08 -21.31
CA ALA A 593 -3.17 25.39 -22.37
C ALA A 593 -4.62 25.13 -21.97
N VAL A 594 -4.87 24.58 -20.78
CA VAL A 594 -6.23 24.36 -20.27
C VAL A 594 -7.01 25.67 -20.14
N GLN A 595 -6.38 26.73 -19.64
CA GLN A 595 -7.02 28.06 -19.55
C GLN A 595 -7.44 28.58 -20.94
N GLY A 596 -6.56 28.52 -21.95
CA GLY A 596 -6.88 28.93 -23.32
C GLY A 596 -7.87 27.99 -24.05
N MET A 597 -7.88 26.70 -23.72
CA MET A 597 -8.82 25.73 -24.28
C MET A 597 -10.25 25.94 -23.77
N LEU A 598 -10.42 26.22 -22.47
CA LEU A 598 -11.74 26.45 -21.84
C LEU A 598 -12.40 27.77 -22.26
N LEU A 599 -11.68 28.69 -22.90
CA LEU A 599 -12.24 29.91 -23.49
C LEU A 599 -12.85 29.70 -24.89
N GLN A 600 -12.69 28.51 -25.48
CA GLN A 600 -13.19 28.18 -26.81
C GLN A 600 -14.60 27.59 -26.71
N GLU A 601 -15.56 28.13 -27.48
CA GLU A 601 -16.98 27.72 -27.49
C GLU A 601 -17.18 26.20 -27.65
N ASN A 602 -16.36 25.57 -28.51
CA ASN A 602 -16.34 24.13 -28.72
C ASN A 602 -15.02 23.55 -28.19
N THR A 603 -14.86 23.52 -26.86
CA THR A 603 -13.64 23.01 -26.22
C THR A 603 -13.35 21.57 -26.66
N ASN A 604 -12.26 21.40 -27.40
CA ASN A 604 -11.75 20.10 -27.85
C ASN A 604 -10.22 20.13 -27.78
N GLY A 605 -9.70 19.92 -26.58
CA GLY A 605 -8.28 20.02 -26.24
C GLY A 605 -7.60 18.65 -26.15
N SER A 606 -6.35 18.56 -26.60
CA SER A 606 -5.53 17.34 -26.50
C SER A 606 -4.16 17.65 -25.90
N ILE A 607 -3.87 17.08 -24.73
CA ILE A 607 -2.56 17.18 -24.08
C ILE A 607 -1.87 15.81 -24.14
N ILE A 608 -0.67 15.75 -24.73
CA ILE A 608 0.15 14.54 -24.79
C ILE A 608 1.47 14.80 -24.06
N ASN A 609 1.69 14.02 -22.99
CA ASN A 609 2.92 14.08 -22.19
C ASN A 609 3.89 12.98 -22.64
N ILE A 610 5.11 13.35 -23.00
CA ILE A 610 6.15 12.36 -23.32
C ILE A 610 6.80 11.87 -22.02
N ALA A 611 6.42 10.66 -21.65
CA ALA A 611 6.91 9.91 -20.50
C ALA A 611 7.95 8.85 -20.96
N SER A 612 8.35 7.96 -20.04
CA SER A 612 9.34 6.91 -20.30
C SER A 612 8.83 5.57 -19.77
N GLY A 613 9.17 4.46 -20.42
CA GLY A 613 8.92 3.11 -19.91
C GLY A 613 9.54 2.88 -18.52
N SER A 614 10.66 3.55 -18.23
CA SER A 614 11.29 3.53 -16.89
C SER A 614 10.39 4.04 -15.77
N ALA A 615 9.39 4.88 -16.07
CA ALA A 615 8.40 5.32 -15.07
C ALA A 615 7.46 4.18 -14.60
N LYS A 616 7.44 3.02 -15.29
CA LYS A 616 6.60 1.85 -14.94
C LYS A 616 7.36 0.78 -14.14
N ALA A 617 8.60 0.45 -14.51
CA ALA A 617 9.38 -0.59 -13.83
C ALA A 617 10.84 -0.18 -13.50
N GLY A 618 11.07 1.12 -13.33
CA GLY A 618 12.35 1.69 -12.91
C GLY A 618 13.51 1.32 -13.83
N TRP A 619 14.63 0.98 -13.22
CA TRP A 619 15.87 0.57 -13.89
C TRP A 619 15.68 -0.60 -14.88
N LEU A 620 14.77 -1.55 -14.59
CA LEU A 620 14.50 -2.69 -15.47
C LEU A 620 13.76 -2.31 -16.76
N ALA A 621 12.97 -1.24 -16.74
CA ALA A 621 12.10 -0.85 -17.86
C ALA A 621 12.64 0.28 -18.74
N GLY A 622 13.78 0.88 -18.42
CA GLY A 622 14.36 1.87 -19.33
C GLY A 622 15.74 2.36 -18.96
N LYS A 623 16.51 2.65 -20.01
CA LYS A 623 17.79 3.33 -20.00
C LYS A 623 17.62 4.82 -19.64
N HIS A 624 17.17 5.11 -18.42
CA HIS A 624 17.10 6.47 -17.93
C HIS A 624 17.65 6.57 -16.51
N PRO A 625 18.25 7.71 -16.16
CA PRO A 625 18.80 7.92 -14.83
C PRO A 625 17.72 8.21 -13.79
N ILE A 626 18.10 8.15 -12.51
CA ILE A 626 17.20 8.29 -11.37
C ILE A 626 16.39 9.60 -11.38
N THR A 627 16.98 10.71 -11.83
CA THR A 627 16.27 12.00 -12.03
C THR A 627 15.07 11.82 -12.99
N MET A 628 15.33 11.36 -14.21
CA MET A 628 14.31 11.09 -15.24
C MET A 628 13.26 10.10 -14.75
N GLN A 629 13.66 8.98 -14.12
CA GLN A 629 12.73 7.94 -13.66
C GLN A 629 11.69 8.52 -12.71
N THR A 630 12.13 9.19 -11.65
CA THR A 630 11.26 9.78 -10.62
C THR A 630 10.33 10.84 -11.22
N LEU A 631 10.87 11.72 -12.06
CA LEU A 631 10.13 12.85 -12.61
C LEU A 631 9.12 12.43 -13.69
N LYS A 632 9.46 11.45 -14.54
CA LYS A 632 8.50 10.89 -15.51
C LYS A 632 7.44 10.01 -14.84
N HIS A 633 7.68 9.48 -13.64
CA HIS A 633 6.62 8.91 -12.80
C HIS A 633 5.67 10.00 -12.26
N GLY A 634 6.21 11.13 -11.78
CA GLY A 634 5.42 12.31 -11.43
C GLY A 634 4.54 12.83 -12.59
N LEU A 635 5.08 12.80 -13.81
CA LEU A 635 4.36 13.21 -15.03
C LEU A 635 3.15 12.32 -15.36
N ILE A 636 3.17 11.02 -15.00
CA ILE A 636 1.99 10.14 -15.06
C ILE A 636 0.91 10.61 -14.07
N GLY A 637 1.31 11.02 -12.87
CA GLY A 637 0.40 11.59 -11.86
C GLY A 637 -0.28 12.88 -12.35
N LEU A 638 0.49 13.79 -12.94
CA LEU A 638 -0.03 15.00 -13.60
C LEU A 638 -1.01 14.64 -14.72
N THR A 639 -0.65 13.70 -15.59
CA THR A 639 -1.48 13.25 -16.72
C THR A 639 -2.86 12.78 -16.28
N LYS A 640 -2.90 11.83 -15.32
CA LYS A 640 -4.16 11.25 -14.82
C LYS A 640 -5.03 12.29 -14.10
N SER A 641 -4.40 13.23 -13.39
CA SER A 641 -5.11 14.31 -12.70
C SER A 641 -5.77 15.26 -13.70
N THR A 642 -5.02 15.76 -14.69
CA THR A 642 -5.56 16.62 -15.75
C THR A 642 -6.68 15.94 -16.54
N ALA A 643 -6.50 14.65 -16.88
CA ALA A 643 -7.52 13.86 -17.55
C ALA A 643 -8.85 13.79 -16.75
N ALA A 644 -8.77 13.58 -15.44
CA ALA A 644 -9.94 13.47 -14.57
C ALA A 644 -10.67 14.81 -14.37
N PHE A 645 -9.95 15.92 -14.23
CA PHE A 645 -10.54 17.25 -13.97
C PHE A 645 -11.13 17.95 -15.19
N TYR A 646 -10.65 17.62 -16.40
CA TYR A 646 -11.02 18.34 -17.63
C TYR A 646 -11.63 17.45 -18.73
N GLY A 647 -11.69 16.12 -18.55
CA GLY A 647 -12.31 15.21 -19.52
C GLY A 647 -13.78 15.52 -19.81
N THR A 648 -14.58 15.84 -18.77
CA THR A 648 -15.98 16.26 -18.93
C THR A 648 -16.14 17.67 -19.53
N LYS A 649 -15.03 18.41 -19.70
CA LYS A 649 -14.96 19.73 -20.31
C LYS A 649 -14.32 19.69 -21.70
N GLY A 650 -14.24 18.51 -22.32
CA GLY A 650 -13.70 18.35 -23.67
C GLY A 650 -12.17 18.43 -23.80
N ILE A 651 -11.40 18.36 -22.69
CA ILE A 651 -9.93 18.34 -22.73
C ILE A 651 -9.42 16.98 -22.26
N ARG A 652 -8.64 16.31 -23.10
CA ARG A 652 -8.02 15.02 -22.79
C ARG A 652 -6.55 15.20 -22.42
N CYS A 653 -6.04 14.34 -21.55
CA CYS A 653 -4.61 14.26 -21.23
C CYS A 653 -4.15 12.81 -21.22
N ASN A 654 -3.15 12.47 -22.03
CA ASN A 654 -2.59 11.12 -22.14
C ASN A 654 -1.05 11.17 -22.06
N ALA A 655 -0.42 10.06 -21.69
CA ALA A 655 1.03 9.92 -21.62
C ALA A 655 1.53 8.81 -22.55
N LEU A 656 2.61 9.08 -23.29
CA LEU A 656 3.34 8.08 -24.06
C LEU A 656 4.58 7.65 -23.28
N MET A 657 4.62 6.41 -22.80
CA MET A 657 5.80 5.81 -22.18
C MET A 657 6.73 5.30 -23.27
N LEU A 658 7.71 6.10 -23.67
CA LEU A 658 8.65 5.71 -24.70
C LEU A 658 9.62 4.65 -24.18
N GLY A 659 9.84 3.60 -24.98
CA GLY A 659 10.97 2.69 -24.83
C GLY A 659 12.25 3.31 -25.38
N ILE A 660 13.15 2.49 -25.94
CA ILE A 660 14.39 3.00 -26.52
C ILE A 660 14.10 3.71 -27.84
N ILE A 661 14.62 4.92 -27.96
CA ILE A 661 14.56 5.77 -29.15
C ILE A 661 15.98 6.22 -29.52
N GLY A 662 16.29 6.19 -30.82
CA GLY A 662 17.55 6.70 -31.37
C GLY A 662 17.47 8.18 -31.73
N GLY A 663 18.62 8.82 -31.96
CA GLY A 663 18.69 10.14 -32.61
C GLY A 663 17.99 11.30 -31.87
N THR A 664 18.00 11.31 -30.53
CA THR A 664 17.39 12.40 -29.75
C THR A 664 18.43 13.30 -29.08
N ASN A 665 18.05 14.57 -28.87
CA ASN A 665 18.86 15.58 -28.18
C ASN A 665 19.18 15.19 -26.72
N LEU A 666 18.50 14.21 -26.14
CA LEU A 666 18.82 13.68 -24.81
C LEU A 666 20.24 13.09 -24.71
N ASN A 667 20.85 12.73 -25.84
CA ASN A 667 22.25 12.32 -25.90
C ASN A 667 23.23 13.46 -25.55
N ASP A 668 22.78 14.73 -25.56
CA ASP A 668 23.60 15.88 -25.14
C ASP A 668 24.10 15.73 -23.69
N ALA A 669 23.33 15.06 -22.83
CA ALA A 669 23.74 14.74 -21.46
C ALA A 669 25.04 13.93 -21.40
N PHE A 670 25.35 13.15 -22.44
CA PHE A 670 26.50 12.24 -22.49
C PHE A 670 27.73 12.85 -23.19
N GLN A 671 27.69 14.13 -23.60
CA GLN A 671 28.86 14.81 -24.18
C GLN A 671 30.04 14.85 -23.19
N ASN A 672 29.75 15.01 -21.90
CA ASN A 672 30.73 14.94 -20.81
C ASN A 672 30.85 13.51 -20.21
N GLY A 673 30.60 12.49 -21.04
CA GLY A 673 30.60 11.09 -20.67
C GLY A 673 29.34 10.61 -19.95
N VAL A 674 29.37 9.33 -19.57
CA VAL A 674 28.37 8.61 -18.77
C VAL A 674 29.06 8.21 -17.46
N HIS A 675 28.37 8.33 -16.33
CA HIS A 675 28.91 7.95 -15.01
C HIS A 675 29.45 6.51 -15.04
N PRO A 676 30.62 6.20 -14.42
CA PRO A 676 31.21 4.87 -14.51
C PRO A 676 30.26 3.75 -14.05
N GLU A 677 29.61 3.90 -12.90
CA GLU A 677 28.64 2.94 -12.39
C GLU A 677 27.38 2.85 -13.27
N GLY A 678 26.87 4.00 -13.72
CA GLY A 678 25.73 4.08 -14.63
C GLY A 678 26.00 3.36 -15.95
N ARG A 679 27.21 3.49 -16.49
CA ARG A 679 27.69 2.78 -17.68
C ARG A 679 27.77 1.27 -17.45
N GLN A 680 28.30 0.83 -16.30
CA GLN A 680 28.34 -0.58 -15.93
C GLN A 680 26.92 -1.17 -15.85
N LYS A 681 26.02 -0.54 -15.09
CA LYS A 681 24.64 -1.00 -14.91
C LYS A 681 23.82 -0.96 -16.19
N LEU A 682 24.10 -0.01 -17.09
CA LEU A 682 23.53 0.03 -18.44
C LEU A 682 24.05 -1.13 -19.31
N GLY A 683 25.32 -1.50 -19.18
CA GLY A 683 25.92 -2.66 -19.85
C GLY A 683 25.33 -4.00 -19.37
N GLU A 684 25.14 -4.16 -18.06
CA GLU A 684 24.51 -5.35 -17.45
C GLU A 684 23.10 -5.61 -18.01
N ILE A 685 22.25 -4.58 -18.16
CA ILE A 685 20.92 -4.74 -18.78
C ILE A 685 21.02 -5.13 -20.26
N LEU A 686 21.94 -4.48 -21.00
CA LEU A 686 22.09 -4.69 -22.44
C LEU A 686 22.69 -6.05 -22.81
N SER A 687 23.41 -6.69 -21.90
CA SER A 687 23.85 -8.08 -22.08
C SER A 687 22.70 -9.08 -21.86
N GLY A 688 21.76 -8.77 -20.95
CA GLY A 688 20.65 -9.66 -20.60
C GLY A 688 19.46 -9.64 -21.58
N VAL A 689 19.16 -8.52 -22.22
CA VAL A 689 18.06 -8.42 -23.21
C VAL A 689 18.43 -7.45 -24.34
N ARG A 690 18.00 -7.77 -25.58
CA ARG A 690 18.13 -6.91 -26.76
C ARG A 690 16.81 -6.18 -27.09
N PRO A 691 16.56 -4.97 -26.57
CA PRO A 691 15.40 -4.15 -26.91
C PRO A 691 15.40 -3.77 -28.40
N LEU A 692 14.22 -3.82 -29.03
CA LEU A 692 14.01 -3.21 -30.34
C LEU A 692 13.74 -1.70 -30.18
N PRO A 693 14.51 -0.82 -30.84
CA PRO A 693 14.24 0.62 -30.80
C PRO A 693 12.93 0.96 -31.54
N CYS A 694 12.32 2.07 -31.11
CA CYS A 694 11.19 2.72 -31.77
C CYS A 694 11.70 3.84 -32.67
N ASP A 695 11.10 4.01 -33.85
CA ASP A 695 11.39 5.14 -34.74
C ASP A 695 10.70 6.41 -34.22
N VAL A 696 11.37 7.55 -34.30
CA VAL A 696 10.79 8.86 -33.96
C VAL A 696 9.63 9.25 -34.90
N LYS A 697 9.62 8.74 -36.14
CA LYS A 697 8.53 8.92 -37.10
C LYS A 697 7.25 8.20 -36.65
N ASP A 698 7.35 6.94 -36.23
CA ASP A 698 6.21 6.17 -35.76
C ASP A 698 5.56 6.81 -34.52
N ILE A 699 6.39 7.33 -33.61
CA ILE A 699 5.94 8.04 -32.40
C ILE A 699 5.24 9.36 -32.79
N ALA A 700 5.73 10.07 -33.81
CA ALA A 700 5.11 11.29 -34.32
C ALA A 700 3.73 11.03 -34.96
N GLU A 701 3.61 9.97 -35.76
CA GLU A 701 2.34 9.54 -36.36
C GLU A 701 1.33 9.06 -35.29
N LEU A 702 1.80 8.44 -34.20
CA LEU A 702 0.98 8.12 -33.03
C LEU A 702 0.50 9.38 -32.30
N CYS A 703 1.32 10.43 -32.19
CA CYS A 703 0.91 11.71 -31.58
C CYS A 703 -0.22 12.37 -32.39
N VAL A 704 -0.12 12.38 -33.72
CA VAL A 704 -1.20 12.83 -34.62
C VAL A 704 -2.46 11.97 -34.43
N SER A 705 -2.30 10.65 -34.38
CA SER A 705 -3.42 9.71 -34.19
C SER A 705 -4.13 9.89 -32.84
N LEU A 706 -3.42 10.24 -31.77
CA LEU A 706 -4.02 10.54 -30.47
C LEU A 706 -4.65 11.94 -30.39
N ALA A 707 -4.22 12.87 -31.24
CA ALA A 707 -4.85 14.18 -31.37
C ALA A 707 -6.22 14.05 -32.09
N THR A 708 -6.28 13.39 -33.25
CA THR A 708 -7.48 13.36 -34.12
C THR A 708 -7.77 12.06 -34.88
N GLY A 709 -7.00 10.98 -34.71
CA GLY A 709 -7.19 9.70 -35.42
C GLY A 709 -8.34 8.84 -34.88
N PRO A 710 -9.01 7.99 -35.71
CA PRO A 710 -10.24 7.29 -35.34
C PRO A 710 -10.23 6.63 -33.94
N GLY A 711 -11.24 6.95 -33.12
CA GLY A 711 -11.33 6.49 -31.73
C GLY A 711 -10.55 7.32 -30.70
N TRP A 712 -9.85 8.39 -31.08
CA TRP A 712 -9.13 9.28 -30.17
C TRP A 712 -9.97 9.77 -28.98
N ASN A 713 -11.27 9.96 -29.19
CA ASN A 713 -12.21 10.57 -28.25
C ASN A 713 -12.54 9.71 -27.04
N VAL A 714 -12.30 8.39 -27.09
CA VAL A 714 -12.45 7.51 -25.92
C VAL A 714 -11.16 7.37 -25.10
N VAL A 715 -10.03 7.90 -25.59
CA VAL A 715 -8.72 7.77 -24.93
C VAL A 715 -8.39 9.01 -24.11
N ASN A 716 -8.55 8.91 -22.78
CA ASN A 716 -8.23 9.96 -21.81
C ASN A 716 -7.66 9.36 -20.52
N GLY A 717 -6.62 9.97 -19.94
CA GLY A 717 -5.91 9.48 -18.76
C GLY A 717 -5.06 8.23 -19.01
N ALA A 718 -4.93 7.83 -20.28
CA ALA A 718 -4.21 6.64 -20.67
C ALA A 718 -2.69 6.83 -20.55
N VAL A 719 -2.01 5.75 -20.19
CA VAL A 719 -0.54 5.67 -20.12
C VAL A 719 -0.12 4.58 -21.08
N ILE A 720 0.21 4.99 -22.31
CA ILE A 720 0.36 4.11 -23.47
C ILE A 720 1.83 3.71 -23.59
N ALA A 721 2.12 2.42 -23.56
CA ALA A 721 3.46 1.89 -23.81
C ALA A 721 3.81 2.03 -25.30
N VAL A 722 4.93 2.68 -25.61
CA VAL A 722 5.45 2.87 -26.97
C VAL A 722 6.90 2.38 -26.97
N ASP A 723 7.05 1.08 -26.81
CA ASP A 723 8.29 0.43 -26.41
C ASP A 723 8.55 -0.92 -27.11
N ARG A 724 7.72 -1.25 -28.12
CA ARG A 724 7.71 -2.53 -28.85
C ARG A 724 7.65 -3.78 -27.96
N GLY A 725 7.02 -3.67 -26.79
CA GLY A 725 6.83 -4.76 -25.83
C GLY A 725 7.92 -4.87 -24.77
N TRP A 726 8.89 -3.94 -24.74
CA TRP A 726 10.00 -3.95 -23.78
C TRP A 726 9.54 -4.05 -22.31
N THR A 727 8.61 -3.19 -21.88
CA THR A 727 8.06 -3.21 -20.51
C THR A 727 7.02 -4.30 -20.26
N SER A 728 6.88 -5.26 -21.17
CA SER A 728 6.05 -6.46 -21.04
C SER A 728 6.88 -7.74 -20.84
N ILE A 729 8.21 -7.67 -20.95
CA ILE A 729 9.11 -8.81 -20.73
C ILE A 729 9.39 -8.97 -19.23
N ASN A 730 8.76 -9.95 -18.59
CA ASN A 730 9.22 -10.45 -17.29
C ASN A 730 10.50 -11.27 -17.51
N LEU A 731 11.65 -10.71 -17.10
CA LEU A 731 12.97 -11.35 -17.22
C LEU A 731 13.04 -12.64 -16.35
N PRO A 732 13.40 -13.81 -16.93
CA PRO A 732 13.31 -15.09 -16.23
C PRO A 732 14.54 -15.40 -15.38
N LEU A 733 14.47 -15.02 -14.10
CA LEU A 733 15.26 -15.50 -12.97
C LEU A 733 16.77 -15.16 -12.77
N PRO A 734 17.64 -14.77 -13.72
CA PRO A 734 19.04 -15.25 -13.65
C PRO A 734 19.81 -14.64 -12.48
N VAL A 735 19.50 -13.36 -12.20
CA VAL A 735 20.11 -12.51 -11.16
C VAL A 735 19.80 -13.00 -9.74
N VAL A 736 18.72 -13.76 -9.53
CA VAL A 736 18.35 -14.30 -8.20
C VAL A 736 19.31 -15.42 -7.78
N THR A 737 19.85 -16.18 -8.75
CA THR A 737 20.72 -17.34 -8.51
C THR A 737 22.04 -16.98 -7.83
N ALA A 738 22.55 -15.75 -8.05
CA ALA A 738 23.81 -15.29 -7.45
C ALA A 738 23.69 -14.93 -5.96
N TYR A 739 22.48 -14.62 -5.47
CA TYR A 739 22.23 -14.26 -4.06
C TYR A 739 21.71 -15.44 -3.21
N LEU A 740 21.20 -16.51 -3.83
CA LEU A 740 20.59 -17.64 -3.13
C LEU A 740 21.57 -18.71 -2.61
N SER A 741 22.87 -18.59 -2.89
CA SER A 741 23.89 -19.55 -2.43
C SER A 741 24.28 -19.40 -0.94
N GLY A 742 23.95 -18.27 -0.30
CA GLY A 742 24.44 -17.94 1.05
C GLY A 742 23.49 -18.22 2.23
N TYR A 743 22.18 -18.43 2.00
CA TYR A 743 21.18 -18.49 3.07
C TYR A 743 20.19 -19.66 2.95
N SER A 744 20.67 -20.79 2.46
CA SER A 744 19.91 -22.04 2.33
C SER A 744 19.80 -22.83 3.64
N ASN A 745 19.35 -22.21 4.74
CA ASN A 745 18.79 -22.95 5.88
C ASN A 745 17.84 -22.11 6.77
N LEU A 746 16.65 -22.68 7.00
CA LEU A 746 15.58 -22.26 7.92
C LEU A 746 14.83 -20.93 7.64
N LEU A 747 13.50 -21.07 7.46
CA LEU A 747 12.45 -20.06 7.70
C LEU A 747 12.11 -19.02 6.60
N LEU A 748 12.05 -19.42 5.33
CA LEU A 748 11.28 -18.68 4.31
C LEU A 748 10.35 -19.57 3.48
N ASN A 749 9.05 -19.23 3.48
CA ASN A 749 8.10 -19.55 2.41
C ASN A 749 6.87 -18.63 2.51
N HIS A 750 7.07 -17.33 2.27
CA HIS A 750 6.03 -16.28 2.32
C HIS A 750 5.81 -15.57 0.97
N THR A 751 6.10 -16.24 -0.14
CA THR A 751 5.97 -15.74 -1.53
C THR A 751 4.68 -16.17 -2.24
N TRP A 752 3.69 -16.70 -1.52
CA TRP A 752 2.46 -17.28 -2.09
C TRP A 752 1.26 -16.33 -2.28
N TYR A 753 1.41 -15.01 -2.06
CA TYR A 753 0.25 -14.10 -1.88
C TYR A 753 -0.02 -13.06 -2.99
N CYS A 754 0.81 -12.94 -4.04
CA CYS A 754 0.74 -11.82 -4.98
C CYS A 754 0.27 -12.16 -6.42
N HIS A 755 -0.55 -13.21 -6.62
CA HIS A 755 -1.08 -13.58 -7.95
C HIS A 755 -2.60 -13.75 -8.06
N TYR A 756 -3.38 -13.52 -6.99
CA TYR A 756 -4.81 -13.91 -6.95
C TYR A 756 -5.82 -12.75 -6.89
N THR A 757 -5.49 -11.56 -7.40
CA THR A 757 -6.40 -10.39 -7.38
C THR A 757 -7.26 -10.20 -8.64
N ASN A 758 -7.34 -11.20 -9.53
CA ASN A 758 -8.19 -11.13 -10.74
C ASN A 758 -8.79 -12.48 -11.17
N MET A 759 -9.08 -13.39 -10.23
CA MET A 759 -9.83 -14.61 -10.51
C MET A 759 -11.32 -14.39 -10.27
N GLU A 760 -12.06 -14.28 -11.37
CA GLU A 760 -13.50 -14.53 -11.41
C GLU A 760 -13.82 -15.96 -10.94
N VAL A 761 -15.11 -16.25 -10.70
CA VAL A 761 -15.58 -17.62 -10.38
C VAL A 761 -14.95 -18.61 -11.36
N ALA A 762 -14.31 -19.67 -10.84
CA ALA A 762 -13.55 -20.64 -11.62
C ALA A 762 -14.33 -21.15 -12.83
N ASP A 763 -14.01 -20.57 -13.98
CA ASP A 763 -14.74 -20.73 -15.24
C ASP A 763 -14.33 -22.06 -15.90
N PRO A 764 -15.22 -23.06 -15.98
CA PRO A 764 -14.88 -24.37 -16.54
C PRO A 764 -14.45 -24.30 -18.01
N SER A 765 -14.80 -23.22 -18.74
CA SER A 765 -14.36 -23.03 -20.12
C SER A 765 -12.84 -22.85 -20.23
N ARG A 766 -12.19 -22.27 -19.21
CA ARG A 766 -10.74 -22.01 -19.12
C ARG A 766 -9.89 -23.24 -18.84
N ALA A 767 -10.51 -24.38 -18.52
CA ALA A 767 -9.76 -25.61 -18.28
C ALA A 767 -8.93 -26.01 -19.52
N PRO A 768 -7.65 -26.39 -19.35
CA PRO A 768 -6.79 -26.78 -20.46
C PRO A 768 -7.30 -28.05 -21.16
N PRO A 769 -6.95 -28.28 -22.44
CA PRO A 769 -7.39 -29.47 -23.17
C PRO A 769 -7.06 -30.77 -22.44
N GLU A 770 -5.86 -30.90 -21.85
CA GLU A 770 -5.42 -32.10 -21.15
C GLU A 770 -6.24 -32.42 -19.90
N TYR A 771 -6.84 -31.40 -19.26
CA TYR A 771 -7.79 -31.61 -18.16
C TYR A 771 -9.18 -32.00 -18.69
N LYS A 772 -9.61 -31.46 -19.83
CA LYS A 772 -10.93 -31.76 -20.41
C LYS A 772 -11.09 -33.25 -20.75
N ASP A 773 -10.02 -33.90 -21.20
CA ASP A 773 -9.98 -35.36 -21.46
C ASP A 773 -10.22 -36.23 -20.21
N VAL A 774 -9.87 -35.72 -19.02
CA VAL A 774 -10.03 -36.41 -17.72
C VAL A 774 -11.09 -35.79 -16.80
N ALA A 775 -11.75 -34.72 -17.23
CA ALA A 775 -12.72 -33.97 -16.42
C ALA A 775 -13.91 -34.83 -15.96
N TRP A 776 -14.33 -35.79 -16.78
CA TRP A 776 -15.38 -36.76 -16.42
C TRP A 776 -15.05 -37.58 -15.16
N ILE A 777 -13.76 -37.85 -14.88
CA ILE A 777 -13.33 -38.53 -13.65
C ILE A 777 -13.53 -37.62 -12.45
N ALA A 778 -13.13 -36.34 -12.58
CA ALA A 778 -13.31 -35.33 -11.55
C ALA A 778 -14.80 -35.10 -11.22
N ASP A 779 -15.66 -35.01 -12.23
CA ASP A 779 -17.11 -34.83 -12.01
C ASP A 779 -17.79 -36.11 -11.49
N THR A 780 -17.29 -37.30 -11.86
CA THR A 780 -17.71 -38.57 -11.23
C THR A 780 -17.36 -38.60 -9.74
N CYS A 781 -16.17 -38.13 -9.36
CA CYS A 781 -15.77 -37.97 -7.96
C CYS A 781 -16.70 -37.01 -7.19
N LYS A 782 -17.11 -35.88 -7.77
CA LYS A 782 -18.10 -34.96 -7.17
C LYS A 782 -19.47 -35.60 -7.01
N LEU A 783 -19.93 -36.35 -8.01
CA LEU A 783 -21.22 -37.04 -7.94
C LEU A 783 -21.22 -38.09 -6.81
N LEU A 784 -20.14 -38.87 -6.69
CA LEU A 784 -19.95 -39.82 -5.59
C LEU A 784 -19.84 -39.12 -4.22
N MET A 785 -19.17 -37.97 -4.13
CA MET A 785 -19.16 -37.12 -2.94
C MET A 785 -20.58 -36.70 -2.55
N GLY A 786 -21.34 -36.16 -3.50
CA GLY A 786 -22.73 -35.72 -3.29
C GLY A 786 -23.65 -36.85 -2.84
N ILE A 787 -23.54 -38.04 -3.44
CA ILE A 787 -24.27 -39.25 -3.03
C ILE A 787 -23.87 -39.68 -1.61
N GLY A 788 -22.58 -39.70 -1.29
CA GLY A 788 -22.07 -40.06 0.03
C GLY A 788 -22.59 -39.14 1.14
N TRP A 789 -22.51 -37.82 0.93
CA TRP A 789 -23.02 -36.82 1.87
C TRP A 789 -24.54 -36.78 1.96
N THR A 790 -25.26 -36.91 0.84
CA THR A 790 -26.74 -37.05 0.84
C THR A 790 -27.18 -38.25 1.66
N THR A 791 -26.55 -39.40 1.43
CA THR A 791 -26.77 -40.64 2.20
C THR A 791 -26.47 -40.42 3.68
N ASN A 792 -25.41 -39.66 3.98
CA ASN A 792 -25.04 -39.32 5.34
C ASN A 792 -26.08 -38.45 6.04
N TYR A 793 -26.54 -37.35 5.43
CA TYR A 793 -27.55 -36.46 6.01
C TYR A 793 -28.88 -37.17 6.25
N VAL A 794 -29.39 -37.91 5.25
CA VAL A 794 -30.64 -38.70 5.40
C VAL A 794 -30.47 -39.75 6.50
N GLY A 795 -29.34 -40.45 6.53
CA GLY A 795 -29.00 -41.41 7.58
C GLY A 795 -28.92 -40.75 8.96
N MET A 796 -28.36 -39.55 9.07
CA MET A 796 -28.25 -38.79 10.32
C MET A 796 -29.61 -38.32 10.82
N ILE A 797 -30.51 -37.87 9.93
CA ILE A 797 -31.91 -37.53 10.29
C ILE A 797 -32.62 -38.78 10.82
N TYR A 798 -32.59 -39.89 10.08
CA TYR A 798 -33.20 -41.16 10.49
C TYR A 798 -32.64 -41.65 11.83
N LYS A 799 -31.31 -41.67 11.98
CA LYS A 799 -30.64 -42.16 13.18
C LYS A 799 -30.87 -41.25 14.38
N SER A 800 -30.90 -39.92 14.18
CA SER A 800 -31.23 -38.95 15.22
C SER A 800 -32.67 -39.14 15.72
N LEU A 801 -33.63 -39.34 14.82
CA LEU A 801 -35.02 -39.63 15.18
C LEU A 801 -35.17 -40.98 15.89
N LYS A 802 -34.46 -42.02 15.44
CA LYS A 802 -34.55 -43.39 16.00
C LYS A 802 -33.89 -43.54 17.36
N ASP A 803 -32.72 -42.93 17.54
CA ASP A 803 -31.93 -43.01 18.78
C ASP A 803 -32.23 -41.83 19.73
N GLU A 804 -33.14 -40.93 19.34
CA GLU A 804 -33.60 -39.75 20.10
C GLU A 804 -32.46 -38.88 20.63
N THR A 805 -31.49 -38.61 19.74
CA THR A 805 -30.22 -37.90 19.96
C THR A 805 -29.90 -37.02 18.73
N TYR A 806 -28.77 -36.32 18.72
CA TYR A 806 -28.22 -35.72 17.50
C TYR A 806 -26.98 -36.48 17.02
N ALA A 807 -26.87 -36.70 15.71
CA ALA A 807 -25.76 -37.45 15.11
C ALA A 807 -24.50 -36.60 14.87
N MET A 808 -24.63 -35.29 14.61
CA MET A 808 -23.51 -34.38 14.27
C MET A 808 -23.25 -33.35 15.37
N ALA A 809 -21.97 -33.04 15.63
CA ALA A 809 -21.57 -32.06 16.63
C ALA A 809 -22.09 -30.66 16.32
N LEU A 810 -22.67 -29.99 17.33
CA LEU A 810 -23.37 -28.71 17.18
C LEU A 810 -22.58 -27.66 16.38
N MET A 811 -21.29 -27.49 16.70
CA MET A 811 -20.45 -26.48 16.08
C MET A 811 -20.01 -26.83 14.65
N ALA A 812 -19.84 -28.13 14.37
CA ALA A 812 -19.56 -28.63 13.03
C ALA A 812 -20.78 -28.46 12.11
N LEU A 813 -21.98 -28.73 12.63
CA LEU A 813 -23.25 -28.50 11.94
C LEU A 813 -23.46 -27.01 11.62
N CYS A 814 -23.18 -26.12 12.58
CA CYS A 814 -23.27 -24.67 12.34
C CYS A 814 -22.29 -24.19 11.25
N CYS A 815 -21.05 -24.68 11.28
CA CYS A 815 -20.03 -24.32 10.28
C CYS A 815 -20.40 -24.84 8.88
N ASN A 816 -20.79 -26.11 8.79
CA ASN A 816 -21.13 -26.74 7.52
C ASN A 816 -22.39 -26.11 6.88
N PHE A 817 -23.43 -25.83 7.68
CA PHE A 817 -24.62 -25.13 7.19
C PHE A 817 -24.31 -23.71 6.74
N ALA A 818 -23.44 -22.98 7.47
CA ALA A 818 -22.99 -21.66 7.07
C ALA A 818 -22.17 -21.66 5.77
N TRP A 819 -21.36 -22.69 5.55
CA TRP A 819 -20.63 -22.91 4.30
C TRP A 819 -21.58 -23.14 3.12
N GLU A 820 -22.49 -24.12 3.23
CA GLU A 820 -23.50 -24.37 2.20
C GLU A 820 -24.37 -23.14 1.92
N LEU A 821 -24.78 -22.40 2.95
CA LEU A 821 -25.55 -21.16 2.79
C LEU A 821 -24.77 -20.07 2.05
N THR A 822 -23.46 -19.93 2.34
CA THR A 822 -22.59 -18.93 1.70
C THR A 822 -22.39 -19.25 0.21
N TYR A 823 -21.99 -20.49 -0.11
CA TYR A 823 -21.59 -20.85 -1.47
C TYR A 823 -22.76 -21.37 -2.34
N ALA A 824 -23.92 -21.69 -1.78
CA ALA A 824 -25.13 -21.93 -2.59
C ALA A 824 -25.92 -20.64 -2.91
N LEU A 825 -25.91 -19.62 -2.04
CA LEU A 825 -26.78 -18.44 -2.19
C LEU A 825 -26.05 -17.10 -2.39
N ILE A 826 -24.87 -16.89 -1.80
CA ILE A 826 -24.15 -15.60 -1.85
C ILE A 826 -23.11 -15.61 -2.97
N TYR A 827 -22.34 -16.70 -3.06
CA TYR A 827 -21.33 -16.93 -4.08
C TYR A 827 -21.60 -18.26 -4.80
N PRO A 828 -22.66 -18.33 -5.64
CA PRO A 828 -23.09 -19.57 -6.29
C PRO A 828 -21.99 -20.15 -7.19
N PHE A 829 -22.00 -21.48 -7.29
CA PHE A 829 -21.08 -22.26 -8.11
C PHE A 829 -21.26 -21.99 -9.61
N GLY A 830 -20.15 -22.03 -10.36
CA GLY A 830 -20.16 -21.85 -11.81
C GLY A 830 -20.60 -23.09 -12.62
N SER A 831 -20.85 -24.23 -11.96
CA SER A 831 -21.33 -25.45 -12.62
C SER A 831 -22.66 -25.93 -12.04
N ASP A 832 -23.59 -26.33 -12.92
CA ASP A 832 -24.93 -26.78 -12.53
C ASP A 832 -24.88 -27.95 -11.55
N LEU A 833 -24.00 -28.93 -11.80
CA LEU A 833 -23.83 -30.10 -10.94
C LEU A 833 -23.44 -29.71 -9.51
N GLU A 834 -22.50 -28.78 -9.35
CA GLU A 834 -22.10 -28.30 -8.03
C GLU A 834 -23.23 -27.51 -7.37
N MET A 835 -23.95 -26.66 -8.12
CA MET A 835 -25.12 -25.95 -7.59
C MET A 835 -26.18 -26.92 -7.04
N TYR A 836 -26.53 -27.98 -7.79
CA TYR A 836 -27.50 -29.00 -7.32
C TYR A 836 -27.02 -29.75 -6.08
N VAL A 837 -25.74 -30.14 -6.02
CA VAL A 837 -25.18 -30.88 -4.87
C VAL A 837 -25.16 -30.02 -3.61
N HIS A 838 -24.78 -28.75 -3.69
CA HIS A 838 -24.73 -27.88 -2.50
C HIS A 838 -26.12 -27.39 -2.07
N PHE A 839 -27.03 -27.13 -3.01
CA PHE A 839 -28.41 -26.75 -2.68
C PHE A 839 -29.20 -27.92 -2.04
N SER A 840 -28.98 -29.16 -2.51
CA SER A 840 -29.56 -30.34 -1.86
C SER A 840 -28.94 -30.61 -0.47
N GLY A 841 -27.64 -30.40 -0.29
CA GLY A 841 -26.98 -30.38 1.03
C GLY A 841 -27.65 -29.40 1.99
N LEU A 842 -27.83 -28.14 1.56
CA LEU A 842 -28.45 -27.07 2.35
C LEU A 842 -29.85 -27.46 2.85
N MET A 843 -30.68 -28.04 1.98
CA MET A 843 -32.04 -28.49 2.34
C MET A 843 -32.01 -29.67 3.31
N LEU A 844 -31.06 -30.60 3.17
CA LEU A 844 -30.92 -31.74 4.07
C LEU A 844 -30.38 -31.31 5.45
N ASN A 845 -29.46 -30.35 5.51
CA ASN A 845 -28.96 -29.82 6.79
C ASN A 845 -30.04 -29.09 7.60
N CYS A 846 -31.03 -28.46 6.97
CA CYS A 846 -32.23 -27.97 7.68
C CYS A 846 -32.92 -29.12 8.46
N GLY A 847 -33.02 -30.30 7.86
CA GLY A 847 -33.55 -31.50 8.51
C GLY A 847 -32.66 -32.00 9.66
N VAL A 848 -31.34 -32.00 9.48
CA VAL A 848 -30.38 -32.36 10.54
C VAL A 848 -30.49 -31.40 11.73
N MET A 849 -30.51 -30.08 11.48
CA MET A 849 -30.70 -29.04 12.50
C MET A 849 -32.04 -29.20 13.24
N TYR A 850 -33.13 -29.45 12.52
CA TYR A 850 -34.44 -29.73 13.13
C TYR A 850 -34.38 -30.94 14.09
N THR A 851 -33.76 -32.06 13.68
CA THR A 851 -33.63 -33.22 14.59
C THR A 851 -32.75 -32.93 15.80
N ALA A 852 -31.70 -32.11 15.64
CA ALA A 852 -30.85 -31.69 16.75
C ALA A 852 -31.60 -30.81 17.76
N VAL A 853 -32.43 -29.87 17.30
CA VAL A 853 -33.31 -29.06 18.17
C VAL A 853 -34.36 -29.93 18.86
N LYS A 854 -35.05 -30.80 18.11
CA LYS A 854 -36.09 -31.69 18.64
C LYS A 854 -35.56 -32.58 19.78
N ASN A 855 -34.38 -33.17 19.60
CA ASN A 855 -33.80 -34.11 20.55
C ASN A 855 -32.92 -33.44 21.63
N ALA A 856 -32.75 -32.12 21.59
CA ALA A 856 -31.86 -31.37 22.47
C ALA A 856 -32.06 -31.68 23.96
N HIS A 857 -33.31 -31.82 24.40
CA HIS A 857 -33.69 -32.09 25.79
C HIS A 857 -33.09 -33.39 26.38
N ARG A 858 -32.74 -34.37 25.53
CA ARG A 858 -32.15 -35.66 25.93
C ARG A 858 -30.62 -35.69 25.94
N GLU A 859 -29.99 -34.65 25.43
CA GLU A 859 -28.53 -34.52 25.36
C GLU A 859 -28.06 -33.39 26.29
N TRP A 860 -28.72 -32.23 26.22
CA TRP A 860 -28.38 -31.01 26.95
C TRP A 860 -29.12 -30.84 28.29
N GLY A 861 -29.74 -31.90 28.82
CA GLY A 861 -30.39 -31.86 30.15
C GLY A 861 -29.41 -31.49 31.29
N HIS A 862 -28.12 -31.80 31.12
CA HIS A 862 -27.04 -31.40 32.02
C HIS A 862 -26.63 -29.91 31.90
N SER A 863 -27.09 -29.20 30.85
CA SER A 863 -26.79 -27.79 30.60
C SER A 863 -28.06 -27.01 30.23
N PRO A 864 -28.86 -26.59 31.24
CA PRO A 864 -30.12 -25.87 31.01
C PRO A 864 -29.96 -24.58 30.20
N LEU A 865 -28.78 -23.94 30.25
CA LEU A 865 -28.45 -22.75 29.45
C LEU A 865 -28.39 -23.07 27.96
N VAL A 866 -27.73 -24.17 27.57
CA VAL A 866 -27.66 -24.59 26.16
C VAL A 866 -29.04 -25.06 25.69
N LEU A 867 -29.74 -25.85 26.51
CA LEU A 867 -31.06 -26.37 26.17
C LEU A 867 -32.09 -25.27 25.90
N ARG A 868 -32.16 -24.25 26.77
CA ARG A 868 -33.14 -23.14 26.63
C ARG A 868 -32.84 -22.20 25.46
N ASN A 869 -31.57 -22.07 25.07
CA ASN A 869 -31.13 -21.09 24.09
C ASN A 869 -30.68 -21.71 22.75
N LEU A 870 -30.92 -23.01 22.52
CA LEU A 870 -30.36 -23.71 21.36
C LEU A 870 -30.69 -23.07 20.00
N PRO A 871 -31.91 -22.58 19.71
CA PRO A 871 -32.18 -21.84 18.46
C PRO A 871 -31.35 -20.57 18.33
N LEU A 872 -31.15 -19.83 19.43
CA LEU A 872 -30.31 -18.63 19.44
C LEU A 872 -28.83 -18.98 19.26
N ILE A 873 -28.35 -20.08 19.85
CA ILE A 873 -26.99 -20.60 19.64
C ILE A 873 -26.78 -20.95 18.16
N PHE A 874 -27.74 -21.65 17.52
CA PHE A 874 -27.68 -21.91 16.08
C PHE A 874 -27.59 -20.62 15.26
N ILE A 875 -28.47 -19.64 15.52
CA ILE A 875 -28.46 -18.34 14.81
C ILE A 875 -27.10 -17.62 14.98
N ILE A 876 -26.58 -17.52 16.20
CA ILE A 876 -25.30 -16.85 16.48
C ILE A 876 -24.13 -17.60 15.83
N CYS A 877 -24.05 -18.92 15.97
CA CYS A 877 -22.94 -19.71 15.45
C CYS A 877 -22.95 -19.79 13.92
N VAL A 878 -24.11 -19.97 13.29
CA VAL A 878 -24.25 -19.92 11.82
C VAL A 878 -23.88 -18.53 11.30
N SER A 879 -24.36 -17.45 11.92
CA SER A 879 -24.00 -16.08 11.52
C SER A 879 -22.49 -15.82 11.66
N GLY A 880 -21.88 -16.32 12.74
CA GLY A 880 -20.44 -16.24 12.99
C GLY A 880 -19.62 -16.94 11.91
N PHE A 881 -19.91 -18.22 11.63
CA PHE A 881 -19.21 -18.96 10.57
C PHE A 881 -19.47 -18.37 9.19
N MET A 882 -20.72 -17.97 8.88
CA MET A 882 -21.07 -17.34 7.60
C MET A 882 -20.26 -16.05 7.38
N SER A 883 -20.10 -15.23 8.44
CA SER A 883 -19.25 -14.03 8.36
C SER A 883 -17.78 -14.37 8.08
N GLY A 884 -17.27 -15.47 8.62
CA GLY A 884 -15.93 -15.99 8.34
C GLY A 884 -15.77 -16.47 6.90
N HIS A 885 -16.72 -17.23 6.37
CA HIS A 885 -16.70 -17.70 4.98
C HIS A 885 -16.81 -16.55 3.97
N VAL A 886 -17.69 -15.57 4.23
CA VAL A 886 -17.81 -14.36 3.40
C VAL A 886 -16.53 -13.50 3.47
N ALA A 887 -15.93 -13.33 4.65
CA ALA A 887 -14.66 -12.61 4.79
C ALA A 887 -13.52 -13.32 4.04
N LEU A 888 -13.45 -14.65 4.10
CA LEU A 888 -12.47 -15.43 3.34
C LEU A 888 -12.69 -15.28 1.82
N ALA A 889 -13.94 -15.35 1.35
CA ALA A 889 -14.30 -15.13 -0.06
C ALA A 889 -13.92 -13.73 -0.57
N ALA A 890 -14.07 -12.70 0.27
CA ALA A 890 -13.63 -11.35 -0.03
C ALA A 890 -12.10 -11.19 -0.06
N GLN A 891 -11.37 -12.01 0.72
CA GLN A 891 -9.91 -11.90 0.88
C GLN A 891 -9.09 -12.68 -0.16
N VAL A 892 -9.53 -13.88 -0.55
CA VAL A 892 -8.78 -14.77 -1.46
C VAL A 892 -9.55 -15.16 -2.73
N GLY A 893 -10.71 -14.53 -2.96
CA GLY A 893 -11.61 -14.85 -4.07
C GLY A 893 -12.56 -16.01 -3.76
N PRO A 894 -13.80 -16.03 -4.34
CA PRO A 894 -14.82 -17.01 -3.97
C PRO A 894 -14.39 -18.47 -4.14
N SER A 895 -13.81 -18.83 -5.29
CA SER A 895 -13.48 -20.23 -5.61
C SER A 895 -12.36 -20.81 -4.74
N LEU A 896 -11.35 -20.02 -4.39
CA LEU A 896 -10.28 -20.46 -3.50
C LEU A 896 -10.77 -20.51 -2.04
N ALA A 897 -11.56 -19.53 -1.62
CA ALA A 897 -12.17 -19.50 -0.28
C ALA A 897 -13.15 -20.65 -0.05
N GLN A 898 -13.89 -21.06 -1.08
CA GLN A 898 -14.79 -22.21 -1.07
C GLN A 898 -14.04 -23.49 -0.72
N ALA A 899 -12.90 -23.75 -1.38
CA ALA A 899 -12.07 -24.93 -1.13
C ALA A 899 -11.47 -24.93 0.29
N TRP A 900 -10.85 -23.83 0.71
CA TRP A 900 -10.32 -23.70 2.08
C TRP A 900 -11.39 -23.81 3.15
N SER A 901 -12.59 -23.27 2.90
CA SER A 901 -13.73 -23.41 3.79
C SER A 901 -14.21 -24.86 3.89
N ALA A 902 -14.25 -25.59 2.78
CA ALA A 902 -14.62 -27.02 2.77
C ALA A 902 -13.65 -27.85 3.63
N TYR A 903 -12.34 -27.63 3.52
CA TYR A 903 -11.34 -28.30 4.38
C TYR A 903 -11.50 -27.92 5.86
N GLY A 904 -11.83 -26.66 6.16
CA GLY A 904 -12.14 -26.19 7.51
C GLY A 904 -13.40 -26.85 8.11
N CYS A 905 -14.48 -26.94 7.32
CA CYS A 905 -15.70 -27.66 7.71
C CYS A 905 -15.40 -29.14 7.94
N GLN A 906 -14.66 -29.79 7.04
CA GLN A 906 -14.28 -31.20 7.16
C GLN A 906 -13.48 -31.47 8.44
N LEU A 907 -12.49 -30.61 8.76
CA LEU A 907 -11.72 -30.75 10.00
C LEU A 907 -12.62 -30.66 11.24
N LEU A 908 -13.55 -29.70 11.28
CA LEU A 908 -14.51 -29.57 12.38
C LEU A 908 -15.47 -30.77 12.47
N LEU A 909 -15.86 -31.35 11.34
CA LEU A 909 -16.68 -32.56 11.26
C LEU A 909 -15.94 -33.80 11.77
N SER A 910 -14.67 -33.99 11.37
CA SER A 910 -13.81 -35.08 11.83
C SER A 910 -13.50 -34.98 13.33
N VAL A 911 -13.01 -33.83 13.79
CA VAL A 911 -12.71 -33.59 15.22
C VAL A 911 -13.98 -33.65 16.05
N GLY A 912 -15.02 -32.90 15.67
CA GLY A 912 -16.27 -32.81 16.42
C GLY A 912 -16.98 -34.16 16.54
N GLY A 913 -17.00 -34.95 15.47
CA GLY A 913 -17.54 -36.32 15.49
C GLY A 913 -16.76 -37.22 16.45
N LEU A 914 -15.42 -37.24 16.37
CA LEU A 914 -14.58 -38.06 17.24
C LEU A 914 -14.71 -37.67 18.71
N CYS A 915 -14.62 -36.37 19.03
CA CYS A 915 -14.83 -35.87 20.38
C CYS A 915 -16.22 -36.22 20.92
N GLN A 916 -17.29 -36.05 20.13
CA GLN A 916 -18.65 -36.41 20.54
C GLN A 916 -18.81 -37.90 20.85
N LEU A 917 -18.22 -38.78 20.03
CA LEU A 917 -18.24 -40.23 20.27
C LEU A 917 -17.52 -40.59 21.57
N LEU A 918 -16.33 -40.02 21.79
CA LEU A 918 -15.52 -40.27 22.99
C LEU A 918 -16.18 -39.71 24.26
N CYS A 919 -16.67 -38.47 24.22
CA CYS A 919 -17.33 -37.83 25.36
C CYS A 919 -18.68 -38.48 25.72
N ARG A 920 -19.41 -39.03 24.76
CA ARG A 920 -20.63 -39.82 25.05
C ARG A 920 -20.31 -41.19 25.66
N GLY A 921 -19.17 -41.80 25.30
CA GLY A 921 -18.82 -43.16 25.73
C GLY A 921 -19.79 -44.26 25.27
N HIS A 922 -20.74 -43.93 24.37
CA HIS A 922 -21.82 -44.79 23.91
C HIS A 922 -22.10 -44.54 22.43
N SER A 923 -22.41 -45.60 21.69
CA SER A 923 -22.68 -45.62 20.25
C SER A 923 -24.06 -45.05 19.84
N ARG A 924 -24.74 -44.32 20.74
CA ARG A 924 -26.06 -43.71 20.49
C ARG A 924 -25.91 -42.55 19.51
N GLY A 925 -26.66 -42.59 18.42
CA GLY A 925 -26.52 -41.66 17.29
C GLY A 925 -25.37 -41.98 16.34
N ALA A 926 -24.52 -42.98 16.65
CA ALA A 926 -23.38 -43.37 15.83
C ALA A 926 -23.64 -44.69 15.08
N SER A 927 -23.11 -44.83 13.87
CA SER A 927 -23.07 -46.10 13.16
C SER A 927 -21.94 -46.14 12.14
N TYR A 928 -21.47 -47.35 11.81
CA TYR A 928 -20.51 -47.56 10.73
C TYR A 928 -21.05 -47.09 9.38
N PHE A 929 -22.36 -47.16 9.13
CA PHE A 929 -22.98 -46.65 7.90
C PHE A 929 -22.87 -45.13 7.80
N LEU A 930 -23.09 -44.39 8.90
CA LEU A 930 -22.92 -42.94 8.93
C LEU A 930 -21.45 -42.55 8.79
N TRP A 931 -20.56 -43.19 9.55
CA TRP A 931 -19.13 -42.93 9.44
C TRP A 931 -18.61 -43.22 8.02
N PHE A 932 -18.93 -44.38 7.46
CA PHE A 932 -18.45 -44.79 6.15
C PHE A 932 -19.00 -43.92 5.01
N SER A 933 -20.30 -43.58 5.02
CA SER A 933 -20.88 -42.68 4.01
C SER A 933 -20.22 -41.29 4.00
N ARG A 934 -19.94 -40.73 5.18
CA ARG A 934 -19.20 -39.46 5.32
C ARG A 934 -17.74 -39.59 4.90
N PHE A 935 -17.04 -40.60 5.41
CA PHE A 935 -15.62 -40.82 5.16
C PHE A 935 -15.37 -41.06 3.68
N PHE A 936 -16.10 -42.00 3.06
CA PHE A 936 -16.01 -42.30 1.64
C PHE A 936 -16.41 -41.10 0.78
N GLY A 937 -17.54 -40.43 1.11
CA GLY A 937 -17.99 -39.23 0.41
C GLY A 937 -16.98 -38.08 0.43
N SER A 938 -16.11 -38.00 1.43
CA SER A 938 -15.02 -37.02 1.49
C SER A 938 -13.74 -37.53 0.79
N LEU A 939 -13.43 -38.82 0.95
CA LEU A 939 -12.23 -39.47 0.41
C LEU A 939 -12.18 -39.46 -1.12
N VAL A 940 -13.33 -39.59 -1.79
CA VAL A 940 -13.42 -39.59 -3.27
C VAL A 940 -13.03 -38.27 -3.92
N LEU A 941 -12.88 -37.17 -3.15
CA LEU A 941 -12.34 -35.91 -3.66
C LEU A 941 -10.81 -35.92 -3.80
N VAL A 942 -10.08 -36.73 -3.04
CA VAL A 942 -8.61 -36.74 -3.10
C VAL A 942 -8.09 -37.11 -4.50
N PRO A 943 -8.64 -38.10 -5.22
CA PRO A 943 -8.32 -38.33 -6.64
C PRO A 943 -8.66 -37.16 -7.57
N GLN A 944 -9.79 -36.48 -7.36
CA GLN A 944 -10.18 -35.30 -8.13
C GLN A 944 -9.14 -34.19 -7.97
N ASP A 945 -8.71 -33.93 -6.74
CA ASP A 945 -7.77 -32.85 -6.43
C ASP A 945 -6.37 -33.17 -6.96
N ILE A 946 -5.96 -34.44 -6.96
CA ILE A 946 -4.74 -34.91 -7.65
C ILE A 946 -4.84 -34.66 -9.18
N LEU A 947 -5.98 -34.96 -9.80
CA LEU A 947 -6.18 -34.70 -11.24
C LEU A 947 -6.16 -33.20 -11.56
N ARG A 948 -6.83 -32.37 -10.76
CA ARG A 948 -6.82 -30.90 -10.87
C ARG A 948 -5.42 -30.33 -10.73
N TYR A 949 -4.68 -30.74 -9.70
CA TYR A 949 -3.29 -30.33 -9.50
C TYR A 949 -2.36 -30.76 -10.64
N LYS A 950 -2.55 -31.97 -11.19
CA LYS A 950 -1.69 -32.53 -12.24
C LYS A 950 -1.97 -31.94 -13.63
N TYR A 951 -3.24 -31.76 -14.00
CA TYR A 951 -3.66 -31.39 -15.37
C TYR A 951 -4.19 -29.95 -15.49
N TRP A 952 -4.49 -29.27 -14.39
CA TRP A 952 -4.98 -27.87 -14.38
C TRP A 952 -4.32 -27.05 -13.26
N ARG A 953 -2.98 -27.13 -13.19
CA ARG A 953 -2.17 -26.58 -12.10
C ARG A 953 -2.34 -25.07 -11.88
N ALA A 954 -2.51 -24.27 -12.94
CA ALA A 954 -2.56 -22.81 -12.87
C ALA A 954 -3.59 -22.29 -11.84
N ASP A 955 -4.77 -22.90 -11.80
CA ASP A 955 -5.87 -22.50 -10.91
C ASP A 955 -5.96 -23.34 -9.63
N HIS A 956 -5.12 -24.40 -9.52
CA HIS A 956 -5.18 -25.42 -8.47
C HIS A 956 -3.85 -25.64 -7.73
N GLU A 957 -2.86 -24.76 -7.92
CA GLU A 957 -1.51 -24.94 -7.35
C GLU A 957 -1.49 -25.01 -5.80
N TYR A 958 -2.47 -24.41 -5.14
CA TYR A 958 -2.64 -24.50 -3.68
C TYR A 958 -2.82 -25.93 -3.15
N MET A 959 -3.22 -26.89 -4.00
CA MET A 959 -3.26 -28.33 -3.68
C MET A 959 -1.86 -28.94 -3.53
N GLY A 960 -0.80 -28.28 -4.01
CA GLY A 960 0.60 -28.63 -3.73
C GLY A 960 1.10 -28.10 -2.38
N SER A 961 0.30 -27.31 -1.64
CA SER A 961 0.77 -26.66 -0.42
C SER A 961 0.90 -27.64 0.76
N PRO A 962 1.88 -27.43 1.67
CA PRO A 962 2.00 -28.23 2.90
C PRO A 962 0.73 -28.21 3.76
N LEU A 963 -0.05 -27.13 3.71
CA LEU A 963 -1.29 -26.98 4.47
C LEU A 963 -2.40 -27.89 3.92
N TYR A 964 -2.57 -27.98 2.59
CA TYR A 964 -3.51 -28.94 1.99
C TYR A 964 -3.11 -30.39 2.31
N ILE A 965 -1.83 -30.74 2.16
CA ILE A 965 -1.31 -32.07 2.48
C ILE A 965 -1.61 -32.41 3.95
N TRP A 966 -1.38 -31.46 4.87
CA TRP A 966 -1.73 -31.62 6.28
C TRP A 966 -3.23 -31.83 6.49
N PHE A 967 -4.11 -31.08 5.80
CA PHE A 967 -5.57 -31.28 5.87
C PHE A 967 -5.98 -32.69 5.42
N VAL A 968 -5.41 -33.22 4.33
CA VAL A 968 -5.68 -34.59 3.88
C VAL A 968 -5.19 -35.62 4.91
N CYS A 969 -3.96 -35.47 5.42
CA CYS A 969 -3.40 -36.37 6.42
C CYS A 969 -4.18 -36.36 7.74
N ILE A 970 -4.58 -35.19 8.26
CA ILE A 970 -5.31 -35.08 9.52
C ILE A 970 -6.75 -35.57 9.37
N PHE A 971 -7.40 -35.35 8.22
CA PHE A 971 -8.69 -35.97 7.89
C PHE A 971 -8.58 -37.49 7.96
N LEU A 972 -7.66 -38.10 7.21
CA LEU A 972 -7.47 -39.55 7.19
C LEU A 972 -7.19 -40.12 8.60
N LEU A 973 -6.36 -39.43 9.40
CA LEU A 973 -6.03 -39.83 10.76
C LEU A 973 -7.25 -39.78 11.69
N LEU A 974 -7.98 -38.65 11.71
CA LEU A 974 -9.12 -38.45 12.62
C LEU A 974 -10.31 -39.33 12.26
N ASP A 975 -10.65 -39.41 10.96
CA ASP A 975 -11.75 -40.25 10.50
C ASP A 975 -11.42 -41.75 10.57
N GLY A 976 -10.20 -42.15 10.26
CA GLY A 976 -9.73 -43.52 10.50
C GLY A 976 -9.83 -43.89 11.98
N SER A 977 -9.40 -42.98 12.86
CA SER A 977 -9.51 -43.14 14.32
C SER A 977 -10.96 -43.25 14.79
N TYR A 978 -11.91 -42.53 14.19
CA TYR A 978 -13.33 -42.64 14.54
C TYR A 978 -13.86 -44.07 14.38
N GLY A 979 -13.53 -44.74 13.27
CA GLY A 979 -13.96 -46.13 13.02
C GLY A 979 -13.43 -47.11 14.09
N ILE A 980 -12.18 -46.91 14.53
CA ILE A 980 -11.51 -47.68 15.58
C ILE A 980 -12.14 -47.36 16.95
N CYS A 981 -12.34 -46.10 17.30
CA CYS A 981 -12.99 -45.69 18.55
C CYS A 981 -14.43 -46.24 18.66
N LEU A 982 -15.19 -46.23 17.55
CA LEU A 982 -16.55 -46.80 17.51
C LEU A 982 -16.54 -48.32 17.76
N TRP A 983 -15.49 -49.02 17.31
CA TRP A 983 -15.30 -50.45 17.61
C TRP A 983 -15.08 -50.67 19.10
N TYR A 984 -14.18 -49.90 19.72
CA TYR A 984 -13.89 -50.00 21.16
C TYR A 984 -15.12 -49.69 22.01
N VAL A 985 -15.85 -48.60 21.72
CA VAL A 985 -17.09 -48.23 22.42
C VAL A 985 -18.11 -49.38 22.33
N ARG A 986 -18.37 -49.91 21.13
CA ARG A 986 -19.31 -51.03 20.95
C ARG A 986 -18.85 -52.34 21.60
N ARG A 987 -17.54 -52.58 21.68
CA ARG A 987 -16.98 -53.74 22.39
C ARG A 987 -17.22 -53.62 23.90
N PHE A 988 -16.99 -52.43 24.47
CA PHE A 988 -17.23 -52.13 25.88
C PHE A 988 -18.72 -52.23 26.25
N GLU A 989 -19.62 -51.71 25.41
CA GLU A 989 -21.08 -51.88 25.55
C GLU A 989 -21.50 -53.35 25.58
N ARG A 990 -20.94 -54.20 24.70
CA ARG A 990 -21.22 -55.64 24.69
C ARG A 990 -20.71 -56.32 25.96
N GLN A 991 -19.50 -55.99 26.41
CA GLN A 991 -18.90 -56.57 27.61
C GLN A 991 -19.69 -56.18 28.88
N THR A 992 -20.07 -54.91 29.01
CA THR A 992 -20.90 -54.43 30.13
C THR A 992 -22.31 -55.02 30.11
N ALA A 993 -22.95 -55.15 28.93
CA ALA A 993 -24.24 -55.83 28.79
C ALA A 993 -24.19 -57.31 29.19
N VAL A 994 -23.11 -58.03 28.82
CA VAL A 994 -22.89 -59.43 29.23
C VAL A 994 -22.63 -59.52 30.73
N ALA A 995 -21.82 -58.62 31.31
CA ALA A 995 -21.59 -58.57 32.75
C ALA A 995 -22.88 -58.27 33.53
N HIS A 996 -23.74 -57.40 33.01
CA HIS A 996 -25.01 -57.07 33.65
C HIS A 996 -26.03 -58.22 33.55
N LYS A 997 -26.04 -58.96 32.42
CA LYS A 997 -26.78 -60.23 32.24
C LYS A 997 -26.23 -61.43 33.03
N LYS A 998 -25.05 -61.31 33.63
CA LYS A 998 -24.50 -62.29 34.60
C LYS A 998 -24.71 -61.87 36.07
N LYS A 999 -25.14 -60.63 36.31
CA LYS A 999 -25.47 -60.08 37.64
C LYS A 999 -26.97 -60.03 37.92
N LYS A 1000 -27.80 -60.06 36.87
CA LYS A 1000 -29.20 -60.49 36.92
C LYS A 1000 -29.26 -61.98 36.66
#